data_AF-A0A0P6YV48-F1
#
_entry.id   AF-A0A0P6YV48-F1
#
_cell.length_a   1.000
_cell.length_b   1.000
_cell.length_c   1.000
_cell.angle_alpha   90.00
_cell.angle_beta   90.00
_cell.angle_gamma   90.00
#
_symmetry.space_group_name_H-M   'P 1'
#
loop_
_entity.id
_entity.type
_entity.pdbx_description
1 polymer ?
#
loop_
_entity_poly.entity_id
_entity_poly.type
_entity_poly.pdbx_seq_one_letter_code
_entity_poly.pdbx_strand_id
1 'polypeptide(L)'
;MLLGTIADYLVALGMPSSARTYLIITTILVLSLIWIETSHWAHRRIMMMELAGAALLLIKVFAVSTTMLTLALLPFPQLRTVIASSLAIMGLLTLYRELRRRLRAGDRSPSSYIGGVLLVVQFLCMVLLTVSGIAIILELLLVPARILDSETRFIDAIKNWVELLATLSVLLTIYYLGFYLVRRLLKSGSFSWIDPPNWRTLLPHLKYTLMPRWGVPPWAESDLADTVRMAYIEHIVGSKAARDVAKAARIKPVQNPQRGFTFAVIGDPGEGDESQIAPPIVSENSRLAQQGPANPAYPTFTILSSDIVYPAGELMDYERTLYRPYASQSETPPLIYGLAGNHDWYNDLKGLMLNFGYAAAHVDSRDPQLQQWAKALKTGPWARYGYPWGQFRWNEVRSLRERYGLTRLGGDLNEPQTQQRLPFFELSFDPVPFVLLAVDTGCIGNVDPIQLEWLESCLLAAFNQQKIIAVVLSEPLYVNGAFADHPGMRQLYELLRRYETHVVIGGDTHAYQHYESRYITLRGTQHIAHHFVNGGGGAYLSKPVDLHWHTPSGMTPLESRFVYRDDDQEIVDQVMLREVFPTAQQLRAKFNGKIEVENQVWGLRRWLVGQEPNILNLGYTNALNHDRAPLLQSLLTFNVDETLNGWRLRITPWFTTGPENKLEPQEPIDILAPDRANERVVSRDLVPSPASILAI
;
A
#
# COMPACT_ATOMS: atom_id res chain seq x y z
N MET A 1 -30.84 -20.74 -12.70
CA MET A 1 -31.91 -19.94 -13.32
C MET A 1 -31.32 -18.96 -14.33
N LEU A 2 -30.51 -17.96 -13.94
CA LEU A 2 -29.85 -17.02 -14.86
C LEU A 2 -29.07 -17.69 -16.02
N LEU A 3 -28.23 -18.69 -15.71
CA LEU A 3 -27.47 -19.45 -16.73
C LEU A 3 -28.40 -20.24 -17.68
N GLY A 4 -29.55 -20.71 -17.21
CA GLY A 4 -30.56 -21.38 -18.03
C GLY A 4 -31.22 -20.39 -18.97
N THR A 5 -31.60 -19.21 -18.46
CA THR A 5 -32.13 -18.11 -19.28
C THR A 5 -31.12 -17.65 -20.33
N ILE A 6 -29.83 -17.50 -19.98
CA ILE A 6 -28.76 -17.18 -20.93
C ILE A 6 -28.64 -18.30 -21.98
N ALA A 7 -28.64 -19.57 -21.57
CA ALA A 7 -28.55 -20.70 -22.50
C ALA A 7 -29.75 -20.74 -23.48
N ASP A 8 -30.97 -20.55 -22.99
CA ASP A 8 -32.20 -20.53 -23.80
C ASP A 8 -32.22 -19.34 -24.77
N TYR A 9 -31.72 -18.17 -24.35
CA TYR A 9 -31.54 -17.02 -25.23
C TYR A 9 -30.47 -17.25 -26.29
N LEU A 10 -29.33 -17.84 -25.92
CA LEU A 10 -28.27 -18.20 -26.88
C LEU A 10 -28.75 -19.27 -27.87
N VAL A 11 -29.69 -20.13 -27.47
CA VAL A 11 -30.40 -21.06 -28.36
C VAL A 11 -31.31 -20.31 -29.33
N ALA A 12 -32.12 -19.37 -28.84
CA ALA A 12 -32.99 -18.54 -29.66
C ALA A 12 -32.22 -17.67 -30.68
N LEU A 13 -30.99 -17.25 -30.34
CA LEU A 13 -30.10 -16.53 -31.24
C LEU A 13 -29.45 -17.43 -32.30
N GLY A 14 -29.50 -18.76 -32.19
CA GLY A 14 -28.96 -19.72 -33.17
C GLY A 14 -27.48 -20.10 -32.99
N MET A 15 -26.87 -19.79 -31.83
CA MET A 15 -25.44 -20.04 -31.58
C MET A 15 -25.06 -21.53 -31.66
N PRO A 16 -23.99 -21.94 -32.39
CA PRO A 16 -23.56 -23.32 -32.47
C PRO A 16 -23.28 -23.80 -31.06
N SER A 17 -23.65 -25.06 -30.82
CA SER A 17 -23.52 -25.71 -29.53
C SER A 17 -22.11 -25.54 -28.94
N SER A 18 -21.07 -25.59 -29.77
CA SER A 18 -19.68 -25.38 -29.37
C SER A 18 -19.41 -23.95 -28.86
N ALA A 19 -19.78 -22.91 -29.61
CA ALA A 19 -19.57 -21.52 -29.21
C ALA A 19 -20.37 -21.15 -27.94
N ARG A 20 -21.63 -21.62 -27.82
CA ARG A 20 -22.43 -21.46 -26.58
C ARG A 20 -21.74 -22.08 -25.38
N THR A 21 -21.22 -23.29 -25.57
CA THR A 21 -20.55 -24.04 -24.52
C THR A 21 -19.32 -23.28 -24.03
N TYR A 22 -18.48 -22.78 -24.94
CA TYR A 22 -17.29 -22.01 -24.54
C TYR A 22 -17.64 -20.68 -23.86
N LEU A 23 -18.64 -19.95 -24.35
CA LEU A 23 -19.06 -18.69 -23.72
C LEU A 23 -19.61 -18.89 -22.30
N ILE A 24 -20.45 -19.91 -22.10
CA ILE A 24 -20.99 -20.27 -20.79
C ILE A 24 -19.84 -20.71 -19.87
N ILE A 25 -18.92 -21.55 -20.36
CA ILE A 25 -17.75 -21.98 -19.59
C ILE A 25 -16.90 -20.77 -19.18
N THR A 26 -16.54 -19.87 -20.11
CA THR A 26 -15.74 -18.68 -19.80
C THR A 26 -16.46 -17.79 -18.78
N THR A 27 -17.77 -17.60 -18.89
CA THR A 27 -18.55 -16.82 -17.92
C THR A 27 -18.50 -17.46 -16.52
N ILE A 28 -18.72 -18.78 -16.43
CA ILE A 28 -18.63 -19.53 -15.16
C ILE A 28 -17.22 -19.42 -14.57
N LEU A 29 -16.18 -19.53 -15.40
CA LEU A 29 -14.79 -19.40 -14.97
C LEU A 29 -14.49 -18.01 -14.42
N VAL A 30 -14.97 -16.94 -15.07
CA VAL A 30 -14.80 -15.55 -14.60
C VAL A 30 -15.53 -15.31 -13.28
N LEU A 31 -16.79 -15.74 -13.18
CA LEU A 31 -17.57 -15.61 -11.93
C LEU A 31 -16.93 -16.40 -10.79
N SER A 32 -16.40 -17.59 -11.09
CA SER A 32 -15.66 -18.40 -10.11
C SER A 32 -14.37 -17.72 -9.68
N LEU A 33 -13.65 -17.09 -10.60
CA LEU A 33 -12.44 -16.32 -10.30
C LEU A 33 -12.75 -15.16 -9.35
N ILE A 34 -13.77 -14.34 -9.67
CA ILE A 34 -14.19 -13.22 -8.83
C ILE A 34 -14.62 -13.72 -7.45
N TRP A 35 -15.43 -14.79 -7.40
CA TRP A 35 -15.88 -15.36 -6.13
C TRP A 35 -14.72 -15.87 -5.28
N ILE A 36 -13.77 -16.63 -5.85
CA ILE A 36 -12.63 -17.14 -5.09
C ILE A 36 -11.73 -16.00 -4.59
N GLU A 37 -11.41 -15.02 -5.44
CA GLU A 37 -10.53 -13.88 -5.08
C GLU A 37 -11.15 -12.98 -3.99
N THR A 38 -12.48 -12.83 -3.97
CA THR A 38 -13.18 -11.93 -3.03
C THR A 38 -13.79 -12.64 -1.82
N SER A 39 -13.79 -13.97 -1.80
CA SER A 39 -14.44 -14.74 -0.73
C SER A 39 -13.57 -14.86 0.52
N HIS A 40 -14.12 -14.43 1.66
CA HIS A 40 -13.56 -14.67 2.99
C HIS A 40 -13.33 -16.16 3.25
N TRP A 41 -14.22 -17.04 2.73
CA TRP A 41 -14.09 -18.47 2.92
C TRP A 41 -12.81 -19.04 2.27
N ALA A 42 -12.41 -18.49 1.13
CA ALA A 42 -11.18 -18.87 0.45
C ALA A 42 -9.93 -18.37 1.20
N HIS A 43 -10.06 -17.33 2.02
CA HIS A 43 -8.95 -16.65 2.70
C HIS A 43 -8.91 -16.87 4.22
N ARG A 44 -9.87 -17.56 4.83
CA ARG A 44 -9.93 -17.75 6.30
C ARG A 44 -8.82 -18.62 6.90
N ARG A 45 -8.09 -19.40 6.08
CA ARG A 45 -7.03 -20.32 6.52
C ARG A 45 -5.97 -20.44 5.44
N ILE A 46 -4.71 -20.65 5.85
CA ILE A 46 -3.59 -20.82 4.91
C ILE A 46 -3.83 -21.95 3.90
N MET A 47 -4.28 -23.12 4.35
CA MET A 47 -4.60 -24.24 3.44
C MET A 47 -5.66 -23.86 2.40
N MET A 48 -6.66 -23.06 2.78
CA MET A 48 -7.69 -22.59 1.85
C MET A 48 -7.12 -21.61 0.84
N MET A 49 -6.25 -20.69 1.28
CA MET A 49 -5.56 -19.76 0.37
C MET A 49 -4.68 -20.49 -0.64
N GLU A 50 -3.99 -21.56 -0.22
CA GLU A 50 -3.16 -22.38 -1.12
C GLU A 50 -4.03 -23.09 -2.17
N LEU A 51 -5.13 -23.71 -1.74
CA LEU A 51 -6.09 -24.35 -2.65
C LEU A 51 -6.74 -23.34 -3.60
N ALA A 52 -7.14 -22.18 -3.07
CA ALA A 52 -7.69 -21.08 -3.84
C ALA A 52 -6.68 -20.58 -4.88
N GLY A 53 -5.42 -20.38 -4.49
CA GLY A 53 -4.34 -19.98 -5.40
C GLY A 53 -4.11 -20.99 -6.52
N ALA A 54 -4.10 -22.29 -6.22
CA ALA A 54 -3.99 -23.35 -7.22
C ALA A 54 -5.21 -23.38 -8.16
N ALA A 55 -6.42 -23.27 -7.62
CA ALA A 55 -7.66 -23.22 -8.39
C ALA A 55 -7.68 -21.98 -9.31
N LEU A 56 -7.30 -20.82 -8.79
CA LEU A 56 -7.21 -19.56 -9.54
C LEU A 56 -6.22 -19.66 -10.69
N LEU A 57 -5.06 -20.28 -10.48
CA LEU A 57 -4.09 -20.49 -11.55
C LEU A 57 -4.69 -21.35 -12.67
N LEU A 58 -5.35 -22.46 -12.33
CA LEU A 58 -6.01 -23.32 -13.31
C LEU A 58 -7.13 -22.59 -14.04
N ILE A 59 -8.01 -21.89 -13.31
CA ILE A 59 -9.11 -21.11 -13.88
C ILE A 59 -8.58 -20.04 -14.84
N LYS A 60 -7.52 -19.31 -14.46
CA LYS A 60 -6.86 -18.31 -15.33
C LYS A 60 -6.34 -18.98 -16.60
N VAL A 61 -5.61 -20.10 -16.51
CA VAL A 61 -5.11 -20.83 -17.69
C VAL A 61 -6.26 -21.27 -18.61
N PHE A 62 -7.30 -21.91 -18.05
CA PHE A 62 -8.45 -22.37 -18.85
C PHE A 62 -9.24 -21.23 -19.48
N ALA A 63 -9.50 -20.15 -18.75
CA ALA A 63 -10.22 -18.98 -19.27
C ALA A 63 -9.49 -18.36 -20.46
N VAL A 64 -8.16 -18.31 -20.40
CA VAL A 64 -7.32 -17.77 -21.47
C VAL A 64 -7.29 -18.70 -22.68
N SER A 65 -7.05 -19.99 -22.47
CA SER A 65 -7.06 -20.99 -23.54
C SER A 65 -8.41 -21.04 -24.27
N THR A 66 -9.51 -21.01 -23.52
CA THR A 66 -10.87 -21.00 -24.10
C THR A 66 -11.16 -19.73 -24.88
N THR A 67 -10.74 -18.57 -24.38
CA THR A 67 -10.91 -17.29 -25.09
C THR A 67 -10.10 -17.25 -26.39
N MET A 68 -8.84 -17.69 -26.36
CA MET A 68 -7.99 -17.76 -27.56
C MET A 68 -8.53 -18.76 -28.59
N LEU A 69 -9.02 -19.92 -28.15
CA LEU A 69 -9.66 -20.89 -29.03
C LEU A 69 -10.93 -20.31 -29.65
N THR A 70 -11.75 -19.61 -28.87
CA THR A 70 -12.97 -18.94 -29.35
C THR A 70 -12.63 -17.93 -30.44
N LEU A 71 -11.61 -17.08 -30.24
CA LEU A 71 -11.13 -16.12 -31.23
C LEU A 71 -10.62 -16.80 -32.51
N ALA A 72 -9.87 -17.91 -32.37
CA ALA A 72 -9.33 -18.65 -33.51
C ALA A 72 -10.45 -19.25 -34.39
N LEU A 73 -11.53 -19.70 -33.76
CA LEU A 73 -12.67 -20.36 -34.40
C LEU A 73 -13.73 -19.38 -34.94
N LEU A 74 -13.57 -18.06 -34.77
CA LEU A 74 -14.52 -17.09 -35.33
C LEU A 74 -14.56 -17.17 -36.86
N PRO A 75 -15.77 -17.23 -37.48
CA PRO A 75 -15.92 -17.35 -38.94
C PRO A 75 -15.66 -16.04 -39.70
N PHE A 76 -15.16 -15.00 -39.02
CA PHE A 76 -14.93 -13.66 -39.55
C PHE A 76 -13.42 -13.35 -39.60
N PRO A 77 -12.71 -13.75 -40.68
CA PRO A 77 -11.25 -13.67 -40.74
C PRO A 77 -10.71 -12.23 -40.65
N GLN A 78 -11.46 -11.26 -41.16
CA GLN A 78 -11.10 -9.83 -41.09
C GLN A 78 -11.17 -9.32 -39.65
N LEU A 79 -12.29 -9.55 -38.94
CA LEU A 79 -12.46 -9.11 -37.56
C LEU A 79 -11.49 -9.83 -36.61
N ARG A 80 -11.25 -11.12 -36.83
CA ARG A 80 -10.23 -11.89 -36.10
C ARG A 80 -8.85 -11.26 -36.24
N THR A 81 -8.47 -10.86 -37.45
CA THR A 81 -7.20 -10.17 -37.70
C THR A 81 -7.15 -8.83 -36.95
N VAL A 82 -8.22 -8.04 -36.96
CA VAL A 82 -8.28 -6.75 -36.23
C VAL A 82 -8.09 -6.94 -34.74
N ILE A 83 -8.79 -7.90 -34.13
CA ILE A 83 -8.67 -8.21 -32.69
C ILE A 83 -7.26 -8.69 -32.37
N ALA A 84 -6.74 -9.65 -33.15
CA ALA A 84 -5.39 -10.20 -32.96
C ALA A 84 -4.30 -9.12 -33.09
N SER A 85 -4.40 -8.24 -34.09
CA SER A 85 -3.48 -7.11 -34.27
C SER A 85 -3.56 -6.12 -33.11
N SER A 86 -4.76 -5.80 -32.62
CA SER A 86 -4.96 -4.92 -31.46
C SER A 86 -4.29 -5.49 -30.21
N LEU A 87 -4.54 -6.78 -29.92
CA LEU A 87 -3.90 -7.48 -28.80
C LEU A 87 -2.39 -7.58 -28.96
N ALA A 88 -1.89 -7.85 -30.17
CA ALA A 88 -0.46 -7.90 -30.44
C ALA A 88 0.21 -6.54 -30.19
N ILE A 89 -0.39 -5.43 -30.66
CA ILE A 89 0.12 -4.07 -30.42
C ILE A 89 0.15 -3.78 -28.91
N MET A 90 -0.96 -4.01 -28.21
CA MET A 90 -1.07 -3.78 -26.78
C MET A 90 -0.06 -4.64 -26.00
N GLY A 91 0.08 -5.92 -26.33
CA GLY A 91 1.00 -6.86 -25.70
C GLY A 91 2.46 -6.51 -25.93
N LEU A 92 2.84 -6.21 -27.17
CA LEU A 92 4.21 -5.79 -27.53
C LEU A 92 4.58 -4.45 -26.88
N LEU A 93 3.65 -3.50 -26.82
CA LEU A 93 3.90 -2.22 -26.15
C LEU A 93 4.07 -2.41 -24.64
N THR A 94 3.25 -3.25 -24.00
CA THR A 94 3.41 -3.60 -22.58
C THR A 94 4.73 -4.32 -22.32
N LEU A 95 5.11 -5.29 -23.16
CA LEU A 95 6.39 -5.99 -23.06
C LEU A 95 7.58 -5.03 -23.23
N TYR A 96 7.53 -4.16 -24.25
CA TYR A 96 8.55 -3.15 -24.49
C TYR A 96 8.71 -2.21 -23.29
N ARG A 97 7.60 -1.76 -22.70
CA ARG A 97 7.62 -0.92 -21.50
C ARG A 97 8.25 -1.63 -20.33
N GLU A 98 7.88 -2.88 -20.11
CA GLU A 98 8.41 -3.68 -19.01
C GLU A 98 9.90 -3.95 -19.17
N LEU A 99 10.35 -4.33 -20.37
CA LEU A 99 11.77 -4.44 -20.69
C LEU A 99 12.50 -3.12 -20.46
N ARG A 100 11.93 -1.99 -20.91
CA ARG A 100 12.52 -0.66 -20.73
C ARG A 100 12.53 -0.22 -19.25
N ARG A 101 11.52 -0.59 -18.47
CA ARG A 101 11.46 -0.37 -17.02
C ARG A 101 12.61 -1.10 -16.35
N ARG A 102 12.74 -2.39 -16.64
CA ARG A 102 13.80 -3.26 -16.08
C ARG A 102 15.19 -2.79 -16.45
N LEU A 103 15.41 -2.40 -17.71
CA LEU A 103 16.71 -1.85 -18.14
C LEU A 103 17.08 -0.56 -17.40
N ARG A 104 16.09 0.30 -17.08
CA ARG A 104 16.32 1.53 -16.29
C ARG A 104 16.48 1.24 -14.79
N ALA A 105 15.68 0.33 -14.26
CA ALA A 105 15.71 -0.10 -12.88
C ALA A 105 16.89 -1.03 -12.56
N GLY A 106 17.58 -1.56 -13.57
CA GLY A 106 18.73 -2.45 -13.38
C GLY A 106 18.37 -3.82 -12.78
N ASP A 107 17.09 -4.22 -12.83
CA ASP A 107 16.57 -5.43 -12.20
C ASP A 107 17.20 -6.70 -12.78
N ARG A 108 17.70 -7.56 -11.90
CA ARG A 108 18.35 -8.85 -12.25
C ARG A 108 17.70 -10.04 -11.53
N SER A 109 16.69 -9.82 -10.70
CA SER A 109 15.92 -10.85 -10.00
C SER A 109 15.16 -11.74 -11.00
N PRO A 110 15.23 -13.07 -10.86
CA PRO A 110 14.41 -13.99 -11.66
C PRO A 110 12.91 -13.65 -11.64
N SER A 111 12.38 -13.23 -10.49
CA SER A 111 10.99 -12.80 -10.35
C SER A 111 10.64 -11.59 -11.21
N SER A 112 11.58 -10.66 -11.43
CA SER A 112 11.39 -9.54 -12.36
C SER A 112 11.30 -10.00 -13.82
N TYR A 113 12.10 -11.01 -14.23
CA TYR A 113 12.01 -11.59 -15.58
C TYR A 113 10.67 -12.27 -15.83
N ILE A 114 10.27 -13.17 -14.93
CA ILE A 114 9.06 -13.97 -15.15
C ILE A 114 7.82 -13.11 -14.91
N GLY A 115 7.83 -12.27 -13.87
CA GLY A 115 6.77 -11.32 -13.57
C GLY A 115 6.47 -10.39 -14.73
N GLY A 116 7.50 -9.88 -15.43
CA GLY A 116 7.28 -9.03 -16.61
C GLY A 116 6.59 -9.74 -17.78
N VAL A 117 6.83 -11.04 -17.98
CA VAL A 117 6.12 -11.84 -19.00
C VAL A 117 4.69 -12.14 -18.53
N LEU A 118 4.51 -12.53 -17.27
CA LEU A 118 3.21 -12.78 -16.67
C LEU A 118 2.33 -11.53 -16.71
N LEU A 119 2.91 -10.34 -16.55
CA LEU A 119 2.23 -9.05 -16.67
C LEU A 119 1.58 -8.89 -18.05
N VAL A 120 2.32 -9.18 -19.11
CA VAL A 120 1.82 -9.08 -20.49
C VAL A 120 0.67 -10.06 -20.71
N VAL A 121 0.85 -11.31 -20.25
CA VAL A 121 -0.19 -12.34 -20.34
C VAL A 121 -1.43 -11.87 -19.59
N GLN A 122 -1.31 -11.54 -18.30
CA GLN A 122 -2.43 -11.12 -17.46
C GLN A 122 -3.17 -9.91 -18.04
N PHE A 123 -2.44 -8.91 -18.54
CA PHE A 123 -3.05 -7.74 -19.19
C PHE A 123 -3.91 -8.13 -20.39
N LEU A 124 -3.35 -8.93 -21.33
CA LEU A 124 -4.08 -9.37 -22.52
C LEU A 124 -5.31 -10.21 -22.14
N CYS A 125 -5.18 -11.04 -21.12
CA CYS A 125 -6.27 -11.86 -20.61
C CYS A 125 -7.38 -10.98 -20.04
N MET A 126 -7.03 -9.96 -19.24
CA MET A 126 -8.00 -9.04 -18.67
C MET A 126 -8.72 -8.21 -19.73
N VAL A 127 -7.99 -7.70 -20.73
CA VAL A 127 -8.59 -6.99 -21.87
C VAL A 127 -9.61 -7.88 -22.56
N LEU A 128 -9.23 -9.12 -22.86
CA LEU A 128 -10.12 -10.07 -23.52
C LEU A 128 -11.37 -10.38 -22.69
N LEU A 129 -11.22 -10.65 -21.40
CA LEU A 129 -12.33 -10.93 -20.51
C LEU A 129 -13.26 -9.70 -20.35
N THR A 130 -12.69 -8.50 -20.23
CA THR A 130 -13.44 -7.25 -20.07
C THR A 130 -14.23 -6.92 -21.32
N VAL A 131 -13.60 -6.94 -22.50
CA VAL A 131 -14.29 -6.62 -23.76
C VAL A 131 -15.36 -7.68 -24.05
N SER A 132 -15.08 -8.95 -23.77
CA SER A 132 -16.08 -10.02 -23.89
C SER A 132 -17.25 -9.81 -22.93
N GLY A 133 -16.98 -9.46 -21.67
CA GLY A 133 -18.00 -9.20 -20.65
C GLY A 133 -18.89 -8.00 -20.99
N ILE A 134 -18.30 -6.88 -21.42
CA ILE A 134 -19.04 -5.68 -21.85
C ILE A 134 -19.93 -6.00 -23.04
N ALA A 135 -19.42 -6.75 -24.03
CA ALA A 135 -20.20 -7.13 -25.19
C ALA A 135 -21.40 -8.02 -24.82
N ILE A 136 -21.23 -8.94 -23.86
CA ILE A 136 -22.35 -9.75 -23.31
C ILE A 136 -23.38 -8.86 -22.61
N ILE A 137 -22.95 -7.94 -21.76
CA ILE A 137 -23.86 -7.06 -21.00
C ILE A 137 -24.64 -6.13 -21.94
N LEU A 138 -23.98 -5.50 -22.91
CA LEU A 138 -24.63 -4.60 -23.85
C LEU A 138 -25.69 -5.34 -24.68
N GLU A 139 -25.42 -6.57 -25.12
CA GLU A 139 -26.44 -7.40 -25.78
C GLU A 139 -27.62 -7.72 -24.85
N LEU A 140 -27.36 -8.12 -23.60
CA LEU A 140 -28.41 -8.38 -22.62
C LEU A 140 -29.28 -7.14 -22.33
N LEU A 141 -28.74 -5.93 -22.49
CA LEU A 141 -29.48 -4.67 -22.32
C LEU A 141 -30.22 -4.23 -23.58
N LEU A 142 -29.66 -4.47 -24.77
CA LEU A 142 -30.21 -4.05 -26.05
C LEU A 142 -31.33 -4.98 -26.55
N VAL A 143 -31.24 -6.28 -26.25
CA VAL A 143 -32.22 -7.30 -26.69
C VAL A 143 -33.63 -7.06 -26.12
N PRO A 144 -33.83 -6.75 -24.82
CA PRO A 144 -35.15 -6.44 -24.28
C PRO A 144 -35.74 -5.13 -24.80
N ALA A 145 -34.91 -4.20 -25.28
CA ALA A 145 -35.32 -2.85 -25.70
C ALA A 145 -36.03 -2.80 -27.07
N ARG A 146 -36.18 -3.94 -27.78
CA ARG A 146 -36.86 -4.04 -29.10
C ARG A 146 -36.34 -3.08 -30.19
N ILE A 147 -35.09 -2.63 -30.11
CA ILE A 147 -34.51 -1.71 -31.12
C ILE A 147 -34.14 -2.45 -32.44
N LEU A 148 -34.18 -3.78 -32.46
CA LEU A 148 -34.00 -4.58 -33.68
C LEU A 148 -35.33 -5.26 -34.03
N ASP A 149 -36.08 -4.63 -34.94
CA ASP A 149 -37.19 -5.28 -35.62
C ASP A 149 -36.68 -6.50 -36.41
N SER A 150 -37.34 -7.64 -36.17
CA SER A 150 -37.49 -8.86 -36.98
C SER A 150 -36.38 -9.29 -37.97
N GLU A 151 -36.01 -10.57 -37.86
CA GLU A 151 -35.25 -11.39 -38.84
C GLU A 151 -33.71 -11.29 -38.89
N THR A 152 -33.04 -10.81 -37.85
CA THR A 152 -31.57 -10.97 -37.77
C THR A 152 -31.20 -12.45 -37.74
N ARG A 153 -30.57 -12.94 -38.82
CA ARG A 153 -30.05 -14.31 -38.87
C ARG A 153 -28.95 -14.40 -37.82
N PHE A 154 -28.87 -15.53 -37.14
CA PHE A 154 -27.84 -15.87 -36.17
C PHE A 154 -26.41 -15.40 -36.52
N ILE A 155 -26.02 -15.53 -37.79
CA ILE A 155 -24.71 -15.09 -38.29
C ILE A 155 -24.52 -13.57 -38.11
N ASP A 156 -25.58 -12.78 -38.31
CA ASP A 156 -25.57 -11.32 -38.16
C ASP A 156 -25.45 -10.92 -36.69
N ALA A 157 -26.07 -11.67 -35.76
CA ALA A 157 -25.93 -11.41 -34.32
C ALA A 157 -24.50 -11.69 -33.82
N ILE A 158 -23.85 -12.80 -34.21
CA ILE A 158 -22.43 -12.99 -33.86
C ILE A 158 -21.58 -11.94 -34.56
N LYS A 159 -21.85 -11.66 -35.84
CA LYS A 159 -21.08 -10.66 -36.57
C LYS A 159 -21.11 -9.32 -35.83
N ASN A 160 -22.29 -8.85 -35.39
CA ASN A 160 -22.44 -7.64 -34.59
C ASN A 160 -21.65 -7.71 -33.27
N TRP A 161 -21.70 -8.84 -32.56
CA TRP A 161 -20.93 -9.03 -31.32
C TRP A 161 -19.42 -8.97 -31.56
N VAL A 162 -18.93 -9.62 -32.62
CA VAL A 162 -17.52 -9.63 -32.99
C VAL A 162 -17.09 -8.26 -33.53
N GLU A 163 -17.95 -7.54 -34.24
CA GLU A 163 -17.73 -6.15 -34.68
C GLU A 163 -17.63 -5.21 -33.48
N LEU A 164 -18.48 -5.38 -32.46
CA LEU A 164 -18.41 -4.63 -31.21
C LEU A 164 -17.11 -4.94 -30.45
N LEU A 165 -16.77 -6.23 -30.30
CA LEU A 165 -15.52 -6.68 -29.68
C LEU A 165 -14.29 -6.11 -30.41
N ALA A 166 -14.30 -6.14 -31.75
CA ALA A 166 -13.23 -5.57 -32.58
C ALA A 166 -13.14 -4.05 -32.42
N THR A 167 -14.28 -3.34 -32.45
CA THR A 167 -14.37 -1.89 -32.24
C THR A 167 -13.80 -1.49 -30.88
N LEU A 168 -14.24 -2.14 -29.81
CA LEU A 168 -13.76 -1.88 -28.46
C LEU A 168 -12.26 -2.19 -28.33
N SER A 169 -11.76 -3.25 -28.95
CA SER A 169 -10.34 -3.59 -28.97
C SER A 169 -9.50 -2.52 -29.67
N VAL A 170 -9.99 -1.98 -30.80
CA VAL A 170 -9.34 -0.88 -31.53
C VAL A 170 -9.36 0.41 -30.70
N LEU A 171 -10.50 0.79 -30.13
CA LEU A 171 -10.63 1.97 -29.28
C LEU A 171 -9.67 1.90 -28.08
N LEU A 172 -9.59 0.75 -27.42
CA LEU A 172 -8.66 0.54 -26.31
C LEU A 172 -7.21 0.62 -26.77
N THR A 173 -6.89 0.10 -27.96
CA THR A 173 -5.55 0.19 -28.55
C THR A 173 -5.17 1.64 -28.87
N ILE A 174 -6.09 2.42 -29.48
CA ILE A 174 -5.90 3.84 -29.77
C ILE A 174 -5.70 4.62 -28.47
N TYR A 175 -6.53 4.37 -27.47
CA TYR A 175 -6.41 4.97 -26.15
C TYR A 175 -5.03 4.69 -25.54
N TYR A 176 -4.61 3.42 -25.56
CA TYR A 176 -3.34 2.99 -24.98
C TYR A 176 -2.12 3.58 -25.72
N LEU A 177 -2.16 3.63 -27.06
CA LEU A 177 -1.14 4.26 -27.88
C LEU A 177 -1.10 5.78 -27.67
N GLY A 178 -2.25 6.44 -27.70
CA GLY A 178 -2.38 7.88 -27.48
C GLY A 178 -1.81 8.26 -26.12
N PHE A 179 -2.13 7.50 -25.08
CA PHE A 179 -1.59 7.70 -23.74
C PHE A 179 -0.07 7.51 -23.69
N TYR A 180 0.46 6.44 -24.31
CA TYR A 180 1.90 6.23 -24.42
C TYR A 180 2.61 7.39 -25.15
N LEU A 181 2.00 7.92 -26.22
CA LEU A 181 2.52 9.08 -26.97
C LEU A 181 2.48 10.35 -26.12
N VAL A 182 1.38 10.63 -25.41
CA VAL A 182 1.28 11.77 -24.49
C VAL A 182 2.36 11.69 -23.42
N ARG A 183 2.58 10.52 -22.80
CA ARG A 183 3.67 10.31 -21.83
C ARG A 183 5.05 10.61 -22.42
N ARG A 184 5.30 10.16 -23.65
CA ARG A 184 6.56 10.43 -24.38
C ARG A 184 6.75 11.92 -24.66
N LEU A 185 5.69 12.61 -25.09
CA LEU A 185 5.70 14.05 -25.38
C LEU A 185 5.93 14.89 -24.12
N LEU A 186 5.27 14.52 -23.01
CA LEU A 186 5.42 15.18 -21.72
C LEU A 186 6.72 14.82 -20.99
N LYS A 187 7.50 13.86 -21.52
CA LYS A 187 8.68 13.29 -20.87
C LYS A 187 8.38 12.81 -19.43
N SER A 188 7.13 12.44 -19.12
CA SER A 188 6.73 12.05 -17.76
C SER A 188 7.22 10.62 -17.44
N GLY A 189 7.94 10.52 -16.32
CA GLY A 189 8.46 9.28 -15.76
C GLY A 189 7.36 8.37 -15.21
N SER A 190 6.32 8.92 -14.59
CA SER A 190 5.24 8.13 -13.97
C SER A 190 3.88 8.79 -14.21
N PHE A 191 3.10 8.25 -15.16
CA PHE A 191 1.65 8.36 -15.09
C PHE A 191 1.16 7.01 -14.61
N SER A 192 1.39 6.73 -13.32
CA SER A 192 1.09 5.45 -12.69
C SER A 192 -0.35 5.06 -12.98
N TRP A 193 -1.37 5.75 -12.43
CA TRP A 193 -2.82 5.44 -12.37
C TRP A 193 -3.67 5.11 -13.65
N ILE A 194 -3.18 5.30 -14.89
CA ILE A 194 -3.84 4.83 -16.15
C ILE A 194 -3.01 3.77 -16.93
N ASP A 195 -1.75 3.56 -16.54
CA ASP A 195 -0.87 2.50 -17.06
C ASP A 195 -1.46 1.08 -16.82
N PRO A 196 -1.26 0.07 -17.69
CA PRO A 196 -1.48 -1.33 -17.34
C PRO A 196 -0.96 -1.75 -15.94
N PRO A 197 0.22 -1.32 -15.45
CA PRO A 197 0.57 -1.42 -14.03
C PRO A 197 -0.53 -1.10 -13.00
N ASN A 198 -1.55 -0.25 -13.26
CA ASN A 198 -2.67 -0.09 -12.32
C ASN A 198 -3.78 -1.09 -12.47
N TRP A 199 -3.83 -1.95 -13.48
CA TRP A 199 -4.72 -3.10 -13.31
C TRP A 199 -4.18 -3.99 -12.18
N ARG A 200 -2.87 -3.96 -11.91
CA ARG A 200 -2.27 -4.62 -10.73
C ARG A 200 -2.67 -3.94 -9.43
N THR A 201 -3.17 -2.70 -9.47
CA THR A 201 -3.66 -2.00 -8.28
C THR A 201 -5.17 -1.97 -8.23
N LEU A 202 -5.86 -1.60 -9.31
CA LEU A 202 -7.31 -1.49 -9.43
C LEU A 202 -8.04 -2.78 -9.06
N LEU A 203 -7.69 -3.93 -9.64
CA LEU A 203 -8.40 -5.18 -9.34
C LEU A 203 -8.17 -5.62 -7.88
N PRO A 204 -6.93 -5.65 -7.37
CA PRO A 204 -6.70 -5.90 -5.94
C PRO A 204 -7.34 -4.85 -5.02
N HIS A 205 -7.30 -3.58 -5.39
CA HIS A 205 -7.97 -2.50 -4.67
C HIS A 205 -9.46 -2.80 -4.56
N LEU A 206 -10.14 -3.09 -5.69
CA LEU A 206 -11.53 -3.51 -5.68
C LEU A 206 -11.75 -4.76 -4.82
N LYS A 207 -10.88 -5.77 -4.88
CA LYS A 207 -10.94 -6.97 -4.01
C LYS A 207 -10.98 -6.61 -2.52
N TYR A 208 -10.21 -5.59 -2.11
CA TYR A 208 -10.08 -5.20 -0.72
C TYR A 208 -11.00 -4.06 -0.28
N THR A 209 -11.56 -3.28 -1.20
CA THR A 209 -12.49 -2.19 -0.89
C THR A 209 -13.95 -2.58 -1.13
N LEU A 210 -14.22 -3.49 -2.07
CA LEU A 210 -15.57 -3.86 -2.49
C LEU A 210 -15.74 -5.37 -2.63
N MET A 211 -16.73 -5.93 -1.93
CA MET A 211 -17.16 -7.31 -2.11
C MET A 211 -18.51 -7.37 -2.85
N PRO A 212 -18.67 -8.20 -3.90
CA PRO A 212 -19.98 -8.41 -4.53
C PRO A 212 -20.92 -9.16 -3.60
N ARG A 213 -22.17 -8.68 -3.43
CA ARG A 213 -23.22 -9.49 -2.80
C ARG A 213 -23.61 -10.63 -3.74
N TRP A 214 -23.38 -11.88 -3.33
CA TRP A 214 -23.75 -13.06 -4.13
C TRP A 214 -23.09 -13.11 -5.54
N GLY A 215 -21.95 -12.43 -5.73
CA GLY A 215 -21.23 -12.41 -7.01
C GLY A 215 -21.76 -11.40 -8.05
N VAL A 216 -22.70 -10.52 -7.69
CA VAL A 216 -23.31 -9.51 -8.58
C VAL A 216 -23.52 -8.21 -7.78
N PRO A 217 -23.46 -7.01 -8.38
CA PRO A 217 -23.90 -5.77 -7.70
C PRO A 217 -25.31 -5.91 -7.07
N PRO A 218 -25.61 -5.29 -5.91
CA PRO A 218 -24.84 -4.22 -5.26
C PRO A 218 -23.70 -4.71 -4.36
N TRP A 219 -22.68 -3.85 -4.22
CA TRP A 219 -21.44 -4.11 -3.48
C TRP A 219 -21.58 -3.81 -1.98
N ALA A 220 -20.71 -4.40 -1.16
CA ALA A 220 -20.50 -4.05 0.25
C ALA A 220 -19.01 -3.74 0.51
N GLU A 221 -18.70 -3.06 1.61
CA GLU A 221 -17.32 -2.91 2.08
C GLU A 221 -16.71 -4.28 2.40
N SER A 222 -15.41 -4.44 2.16
CA SER A 222 -14.69 -5.70 2.30
C SER A 222 -13.76 -5.67 3.53
N ASP A 223 -13.87 -6.65 4.41
CA ASP A 223 -12.95 -6.88 5.55
C ASP A 223 -11.90 -7.97 5.21
N LEU A 224 -11.60 -8.15 3.93
CA LEU A 224 -10.77 -9.28 3.49
C LEU A 224 -9.33 -9.20 4.02
N ALA A 225 -8.78 -7.98 4.19
CA ALA A 225 -7.47 -7.77 4.79
C ALA A 225 -7.42 -8.35 6.22
N ASP A 226 -8.45 -8.08 7.02
CA ASP A 226 -8.58 -8.62 8.39
C ASP A 226 -8.67 -10.14 8.38
N THR A 227 -9.44 -10.71 7.45
CA THR A 227 -9.56 -12.16 7.30
C THR A 227 -8.20 -12.81 6.98
N VAL A 228 -7.45 -12.22 6.05
CA VAL A 228 -6.10 -12.70 5.68
C VAL A 228 -5.13 -12.55 6.85
N ARG A 229 -5.14 -11.39 7.54
CA ARG A 229 -4.26 -11.11 8.69
C ARG A 229 -4.49 -12.11 9.83
N MET A 230 -5.76 -12.34 10.19
CA MET A 230 -6.12 -13.32 11.22
C MET A 230 -5.67 -14.74 10.86
N ALA A 231 -5.77 -15.13 9.58
CA ALA A 231 -5.27 -16.42 9.12
C ALA A 231 -3.73 -16.52 9.22
N TYR A 232 -3.01 -15.42 9.02
CA TYR A 232 -1.55 -15.35 9.19
C TYR A 232 -1.17 -15.45 10.66
N ILE A 233 -1.84 -14.70 11.54
CA ILE A 233 -1.62 -14.78 12.99
C ILE A 233 -1.85 -16.21 13.49
N GLU A 234 -2.99 -16.82 13.13
CA GLU A 234 -3.33 -18.18 13.55
C GLU A 234 -2.29 -19.20 13.07
N HIS A 235 -1.78 -19.05 11.84
CA HIS A 235 -0.77 -19.94 11.28
C HIS A 235 0.61 -19.76 11.91
N ILE A 236 1.06 -18.51 12.11
CA ILE A 236 2.39 -18.20 12.63
C ILE A 236 2.45 -18.46 14.14
N VAL A 237 1.52 -17.89 14.89
CA VAL A 237 1.50 -17.93 16.35
C VAL A 237 0.94 -19.24 16.87
N GLY A 238 -0.01 -19.86 16.16
CA GLY A 238 -0.75 -21.04 16.61
C GLY A 238 -1.80 -20.74 17.69
N SER A 239 -2.04 -19.45 17.99
CA SER A 239 -2.95 -18.96 19.03
C SER A 239 -3.52 -17.60 18.61
N LYS A 240 -4.75 -17.33 19.01
CA LYS A 240 -5.41 -16.01 18.85
C LYS A 240 -5.38 -15.18 20.14
N ALA A 241 -4.82 -15.71 21.22
CA ALA A 241 -4.77 -15.00 22.49
C ALA A 241 -3.81 -13.82 22.40
N ALA A 242 -4.26 -12.61 22.81
CA ALA A 242 -3.47 -11.39 22.75
C ALA A 242 -2.08 -11.51 23.41
N ARG A 243 -1.96 -12.29 24.49
CA ARG A 243 -0.67 -12.57 25.16
C ARG A 243 0.34 -13.27 24.25
N ASP A 244 -0.09 -14.25 23.47
CA ASP A 244 0.81 -15.01 22.59
C ASP A 244 1.16 -14.20 21.35
N VAL A 245 0.18 -13.46 20.83
CA VAL A 245 0.38 -12.48 19.74
C VAL A 245 1.37 -11.41 20.16
N ALA A 246 1.25 -10.85 21.37
CA ALA A 246 2.19 -9.86 21.91
C ALA A 246 3.63 -10.38 21.97
N LYS A 247 3.83 -11.65 22.34
CA LYS A 247 5.18 -12.26 22.33
C LYS A 247 5.75 -12.36 20.92
N ALA A 248 4.94 -12.76 19.94
CA ALA A 248 5.38 -12.87 18.55
C ALA A 248 5.62 -11.49 17.90
N ALA A 249 4.80 -10.50 18.26
CA ALA A 249 4.86 -9.12 17.77
C ALA A 249 6.00 -8.30 18.39
N ARG A 250 6.59 -8.73 19.52
CA ARG A 250 7.63 -7.97 20.21
C ARG A 250 8.99 -8.09 19.54
N ILE A 251 9.64 -6.94 19.34
CA ILE A 251 10.97 -6.78 18.77
C ILE A 251 11.81 -5.90 19.70
N LYS A 252 13.06 -6.27 19.93
CA LYS A 252 14.06 -5.49 20.66
C LYS A 252 15.19 -5.12 19.69
N PRO A 253 15.13 -3.96 19.02
CA PRO A 253 16.05 -3.63 17.93
C PRO A 253 17.43 -3.14 18.42
N VAL A 254 17.55 -2.75 19.69
CA VAL A 254 18.76 -2.15 20.27
C VAL A 254 19.17 -2.91 21.53
N GLN A 255 20.44 -3.31 21.63
CA GLN A 255 20.96 -4.08 22.78
C GLN A 255 21.19 -3.22 24.04
N ASN A 256 21.50 -1.93 23.88
CA ASN A 256 21.79 -0.99 24.99
C ASN A 256 21.01 0.32 24.85
N PRO A 257 19.66 0.28 24.86
CA PRO A 257 18.82 1.45 24.59
C PRO A 257 19.00 2.57 25.63
N GLN A 258 19.46 2.26 26.84
CA GLN A 258 19.76 3.23 27.91
C GLN A 258 20.86 4.24 27.56
N ARG A 259 21.64 4.01 26.49
CA ARG A 259 22.64 4.97 25.98
C ARG A 259 22.05 6.00 25.02
N GLY A 260 20.77 5.88 24.71
CA GLY A 260 20.10 6.60 23.64
C GLY A 260 20.23 5.90 22.29
N PHE A 261 19.32 6.24 21.38
CA PHE A 261 19.25 5.66 20.04
C PHE A 261 18.57 6.62 19.06
N THR A 262 18.77 6.40 17.77
CA THR A 262 18.10 7.14 16.70
C THR A 262 17.38 6.17 15.78
N PHE A 263 16.23 6.58 15.24
CA PHE A 263 15.61 5.88 14.12
C PHE A 263 14.92 6.83 13.16
N ALA A 264 14.78 6.41 11.90
CA ALA A 264 14.02 7.14 10.89
C ALA A 264 12.73 6.42 10.55
N VAL A 265 11.69 7.18 10.24
CA VAL A 265 10.45 6.69 9.63
C VAL A 265 10.31 7.32 8.25
N ILE A 266 10.29 6.47 7.22
CA ILE A 266 10.15 6.88 5.83
C ILE A 266 8.88 6.24 5.30
N GLY A 267 7.85 7.05 5.03
CA GLY A 267 6.63 6.53 4.45
C GLY A 267 6.54 6.70 2.94
N ASP A 268 5.88 5.73 2.30
CA ASP A 268 5.66 5.67 0.85
C ASP A 268 6.96 5.97 0.06
N PRO A 269 8.02 5.16 0.30
CA PRO A 269 9.39 5.49 -0.12
C PRO A 269 9.56 5.61 -1.64
N GLY A 270 8.68 5.02 -2.45
CA GLY A 270 8.58 5.30 -3.88
C GLY A 270 8.61 4.10 -4.83
N GLU A 271 8.71 4.38 -6.13
CA GLU A 271 8.49 3.42 -7.23
C GLU A 271 9.76 2.70 -7.73
N GLY A 272 10.90 2.95 -7.08
CA GLY A 272 12.23 2.46 -7.48
C GLY A 272 12.90 3.28 -8.58
N ASP A 273 12.48 4.53 -8.78
CA ASP A 273 13.04 5.50 -9.71
C ASP A 273 13.92 6.55 -8.99
N GLU A 274 14.24 7.65 -9.67
CA GLU A 274 15.20 8.66 -9.18
C GLU A 274 14.59 9.53 -8.06
N SER A 275 13.27 9.51 -7.89
CA SER A 275 12.57 10.26 -6.85
C SER A 275 12.42 9.52 -5.53
N GLN A 276 13.01 8.34 -5.35
CA GLN A 276 12.92 7.57 -4.11
C GLN A 276 14.05 7.93 -3.14
N ILE A 277 13.74 8.15 -1.85
CA ILE A 277 14.77 8.32 -0.81
C ILE A 277 15.54 7.00 -0.64
N ALA A 278 16.86 7.03 -0.90
CA ALA A 278 17.74 5.87 -0.93
C ALA A 278 19.02 6.12 -0.08
N PRO A 279 19.23 5.42 1.07
CA PRO A 279 20.34 5.63 2.00
C PRO A 279 21.80 5.51 1.51
N PRO A 280 22.14 4.88 0.37
CA PRO A 280 23.52 4.88 -0.12
C PRO A 280 23.85 5.89 -1.23
N ILE A 281 22.89 6.51 -1.94
CA ILE A 281 23.22 7.16 -3.24
C ILE A 281 22.70 8.59 -3.44
N VAL A 282 21.80 9.15 -2.63
CA VAL A 282 21.34 10.54 -2.90
C VAL A 282 22.28 11.61 -2.30
N SER A 283 22.95 11.37 -1.18
CA SER A 283 24.12 12.14 -0.67
C SER A 283 24.43 11.75 0.77
N GLU A 284 25.59 12.19 1.28
CA GLU A 284 25.91 12.18 2.72
C GLU A 284 24.77 12.77 3.58
N ASN A 285 23.98 13.71 3.05
CA ASN A 285 22.86 14.36 3.74
C ASN A 285 21.72 13.39 4.07
N SER A 286 21.41 12.39 3.23
CA SER A 286 20.36 11.41 3.55
C SER A 286 20.79 10.45 4.67
N ARG A 287 22.08 10.11 4.72
CA ARG A 287 22.66 9.34 5.83
C ARG A 287 22.64 10.15 7.12
N LEU A 288 23.01 11.43 7.06
CA LEU A 288 22.91 12.36 8.21
C LEU A 288 21.46 12.51 8.68
N ALA A 289 20.50 12.62 7.77
CA ALA A 289 19.08 12.67 8.12
C ALA A 289 18.64 11.41 8.88
N GLN A 290 19.03 10.22 8.41
CA GLN A 290 18.71 8.96 9.09
C GLN A 290 19.44 8.77 10.42
N GLN A 291 20.67 9.28 10.56
CA GLN A 291 21.45 9.25 11.80
C GLN A 291 21.01 10.34 12.80
N GLY A 292 20.29 11.35 12.32
CA GLY A 292 19.81 12.49 13.09
C GLY A 292 20.91 13.48 13.48
N PRO A 293 20.53 14.69 13.91
CA PRO A 293 21.47 15.76 14.24
C PRO A 293 22.12 15.61 15.64
N ALA A 294 21.59 14.72 16.49
CA ALA A 294 21.90 14.69 17.91
C ALA A 294 23.17 13.91 18.27
N ASN A 295 23.44 12.75 17.66
CA ASN A 295 24.68 11.97 17.91
C ASN A 295 24.93 10.87 16.85
N PRO A 296 25.97 10.99 16.00
CA PRO A 296 26.34 9.96 15.01
C PRO A 296 26.76 8.61 15.62
N ALA A 297 27.09 8.58 16.92
CA ALA A 297 27.50 7.36 17.62
C ALA A 297 26.31 6.49 18.09
N TYR A 298 25.07 6.97 17.96
CA TYR A 298 23.90 6.22 18.39
C TYR A 298 23.58 5.05 17.45
N PRO A 299 23.12 3.91 18.01
CA PRO A 299 22.58 2.84 17.18
C PRO A 299 21.41 3.38 16.37
N THR A 300 21.43 3.09 15.05
CA THR A 300 20.45 3.61 14.08
C THR A 300 19.71 2.46 13.41
N PHE A 301 18.40 2.58 13.27
CA PHE A 301 17.55 1.69 12.46
C PHE A 301 16.47 2.49 11.72
N THR A 302 15.81 1.87 10.75
CA THR A 302 14.80 2.52 9.90
C THR A 302 13.50 1.74 9.91
N ILE A 303 12.39 2.45 9.88
CA ILE A 303 11.06 1.90 9.64
C ILE A 303 10.60 2.44 8.28
N LEU A 304 10.30 1.52 7.36
CA LEU A 304 9.56 1.84 6.15
C LEU A 304 8.09 1.59 6.44
N SER A 305 7.25 2.61 6.30
CA SER A 305 5.85 2.57 6.75
C SER A 305 4.89 3.01 5.67
N SER A 306 3.81 2.28 5.42
CA SER A 306 2.91 2.56 4.29
C SER A 306 3.60 2.40 2.94
N ASP A 307 3.04 1.50 2.12
CA ASP A 307 3.40 1.25 0.74
C ASP A 307 4.90 1.14 0.47
N ILE A 308 5.51 0.14 1.12
CA ILE A 308 6.94 -0.15 1.00
C ILE A 308 7.32 -0.48 -0.45
N VAL A 309 6.37 -1.03 -1.21
CA VAL A 309 6.59 -1.47 -2.59
C VAL A 309 5.43 -1.11 -3.51
N TYR A 310 5.77 -0.34 -4.53
CA TYR A 310 4.89 -0.04 -5.66
C TYR A 310 5.15 -0.94 -6.87
N PRO A 311 4.10 -1.30 -7.64
CA PRO A 311 2.72 -0.85 -7.47
C PRO A 311 1.85 -1.78 -6.62
N ALA A 312 2.20 -3.04 -6.36
CA ALA A 312 1.21 -4.00 -5.83
C ALA A 312 1.79 -5.09 -4.93
N GLY A 313 2.83 -4.79 -4.13
CA GLY A 313 3.34 -5.74 -3.15
C GLY A 313 4.16 -6.90 -3.73
N GLU A 314 4.22 -7.09 -5.05
CA GLU A 314 4.77 -8.30 -5.67
C GLU A 314 6.30 -8.41 -5.55
N LEU A 315 6.83 -9.63 -5.36
CA LEU A 315 8.28 -9.84 -5.21
C LEU A 315 9.11 -9.26 -6.36
N MET A 316 8.55 -9.24 -7.57
CA MET A 316 9.22 -8.70 -8.75
C MET A 316 9.59 -7.22 -8.63
N ASP A 317 8.96 -6.48 -7.72
CA ASP A 317 9.19 -5.06 -7.54
C ASP A 317 10.18 -4.75 -6.40
N TYR A 318 10.38 -5.67 -5.45
CA TYR A 318 11.25 -5.42 -4.29
C TYR A 318 12.70 -5.12 -4.65
N GLU A 319 13.25 -5.70 -5.72
CA GLU A 319 14.63 -5.41 -6.10
C GLU A 319 14.83 -3.91 -6.40
N ARG A 320 13.88 -3.31 -7.13
CA ARG A 320 13.95 -1.89 -7.49
C ARG A 320 13.46 -0.94 -6.39
N THR A 321 12.45 -1.32 -5.61
CA THR A 321 11.83 -0.41 -4.62
C THR A 321 12.42 -0.54 -3.23
N LEU A 322 13.08 -1.66 -2.91
CA LEU A 322 13.64 -1.90 -1.59
C LEU A 322 15.14 -2.21 -1.65
N TYR A 323 15.55 -3.24 -2.39
CA TYR A 323 16.95 -3.68 -2.31
C TYR A 323 17.94 -2.71 -2.92
N ARG A 324 17.67 -2.22 -4.14
CA ARG A 324 18.55 -1.26 -4.81
C ARG A 324 18.58 0.09 -4.09
N PRO A 325 17.45 0.70 -3.67
CA PRO A 325 17.46 1.99 -3.00
C PRO A 325 18.10 1.94 -1.62
N TYR A 326 17.97 0.84 -0.89
CA TYR A 326 18.53 0.73 0.47
C TYR A 326 19.85 -0.03 0.53
N ALA A 327 20.43 -0.37 -0.62
CA ALA A 327 21.65 -1.16 -0.71
C ALA A 327 22.75 -0.59 0.20
N SER A 328 23.52 -1.43 0.88
CA SER A 328 24.60 -0.96 1.73
C SER A 328 25.78 -1.91 1.62
N GLN A 329 26.97 -1.34 1.48
CA GLN A 329 28.23 -2.09 1.55
C GLN A 329 28.95 -1.83 2.89
N SER A 330 28.23 -1.29 3.88
CA SER A 330 28.73 -1.04 5.23
C SER A 330 29.08 -2.34 5.94
N GLU A 331 30.15 -2.32 6.74
CA GLU A 331 30.51 -3.43 7.64
C GLU A 331 29.37 -3.79 8.60
N THR A 332 28.55 -2.80 8.97
CA THR A 332 27.30 -2.99 9.71
C THR A 332 26.12 -2.70 8.78
N PRO A 333 25.44 -3.73 8.25
CA PRO A 333 24.25 -3.57 7.43
C PRO A 333 23.12 -2.81 8.17
N PRO A 334 22.31 -2.03 7.44
CA PRO A 334 21.21 -1.29 8.04
C PRO A 334 20.14 -2.25 8.58
N LEU A 335 19.63 -1.94 9.76
CA LEU A 335 18.48 -2.62 10.36
C LEU A 335 17.21 -1.90 9.91
N ILE A 336 16.34 -2.60 9.16
CA ILE A 336 15.16 -2.00 8.54
C ILE A 336 13.93 -2.85 8.84
N TYR A 337 12.87 -2.24 9.36
CA TYR A 337 11.57 -2.86 9.60
C TYR A 337 10.53 -2.32 8.62
N GLY A 338 9.48 -3.11 8.36
CA GLY A 338 8.46 -2.78 7.36
C GLY A 338 7.05 -2.87 7.93
N LEU A 339 6.29 -1.79 7.81
CA LEU A 339 4.85 -1.74 8.06
C LEU A 339 4.11 -1.56 6.73
N ALA A 340 3.17 -2.47 6.45
CA ALA A 340 2.40 -2.52 5.22
C ALA A 340 1.53 -1.26 5.00
N GLY A 341 1.36 -0.84 3.76
CA GLY A 341 0.20 -0.04 3.32
C GLY A 341 -0.72 -0.78 2.37
N ASN A 342 -1.68 -0.07 1.78
CA ASN A 342 -2.68 -0.66 0.88
C ASN A 342 -2.03 -1.29 -0.37
N HIS A 343 -0.94 -0.73 -0.89
CA HIS A 343 -0.20 -1.26 -2.04
C HIS A 343 0.55 -2.56 -1.71
N ASP A 344 1.00 -2.75 -0.46
CA ASP A 344 1.58 -4.01 0.00
C ASP A 344 0.51 -5.12 0.10
N TRP A 345 -0.73 -4.75 0.46
CA TRP A 345 -1.86 -5.65 0.62
C TRP A 345 -2.38 -6.23 -0.71
N TYR A 346 -2.12 -5.58 -1.84
CA TYR A 346 -2.60 -6.03 -3.15
C TYR A 346 -2.12 -7.44 -3.56
N ASN A 347 -1.11 -8.00 -2.88
CA ASN A 347 -0.72 -9.40 -3.06
C ASN A 347 -0.98 -10.30 -1.83
N ASP A 348 -1.81 -9.85 -0.90
CA ASP A 348 -2.12 -10.48 0.38
C ASP A 348 -0.90 -10.48 1.34
N LEU A 349 -0.10 -9.40 1.35
CA LEU A 349 1.15 -9.23 2.12
C LEU A 349 2.23 -10.27 1.86
N LYS A 350 2.13 -11.05 0.78
CA LYS A 350 3.05 -12.16 0.53
C LYS A 350 4.48 -11.68 0.29
N GLY A 351 4.64 -10.57 -0.42
CA GLY A 351 5.94 -9.93 -0.65
C GLY A 351 6.56 -9.43 0.66
N LEU A 352 5.75 -8.82 1.52
CA LEU A 352 6.19 -8.27 2.80
C LEU A 352 6.64 -9.39 3.75
N MET A 353 5.83 -10.44 3.92
CA MET A 353 6.17 -11.57 4.78
C MET A 353 7.40 -12.33 4.29
N LEU A 354 7.57 -12.46 2.97
CA LEU A 354 8.74 -13.11 2.38
C LEU A 354 10.03 -12.30 2.61
N ASN A 355 9.95 -10.97 2.55
CA ASN A 355 11.12 -10.11 2.75
C ASN A 355 11.39 -9.86 4.23
N PHE A 356 10.47 -9.26 4.98
CA PHE A 356 10.70 -8.89 6.39
C PHE A 356 10.61 -10.06 7.36
N GLY A 357 9.86 -11.11 7.03
CA GLY A 357 9.82 -12.35 7.82
C GLY A 357 11.01 -13.29 7.60
N TYR A 358 11.93 -12.98 6.66
CA TYR A 358 13.04 -13.88 6.30
C TYR A 358 13.93 -14.24 7.49
N ALA A 359 14.30 -13.26 8.32
CA ALA A 359 15.20 -13.49 9.45
C ALA A 359 14.58 -14.43 10.48
N ALA A 360 13.31 -14.20 10.83
CA ALA A 360 12.54 -15.09 11.69
C ALA A 360 12.32 -16.49 11.09
N ALA A 361 12.12 -16.59 9.77
CA ALA A 361 11.98 -17.87 9.08
C ALA A 361 13.29 -18.70 9.11
N HIS A 362 14.44 -18.04 9.11
CA HIS A 362 15.77 -18.65 9.02
C HIS A 362 16.57 -18.57 10.32
N VAL A 363 15.91 -18.26 11.43
CA VAL A 363 16.55 -18.24 12.75
C VAL A 363 17.18 -19.59 13.07
N ASP A 364 18.41 -19.56 13.58
CA ASP A 364 19.08 -20.71 14.17
C ASP A 364 18.97 -20.60 15.70
N SER A 365 17.94 -21.23 16.26
CA SER A 365 17.66 -21.21 17.70
C SER A 365 17.23 -22.59 18.19
N ARG A 366 17.60 -22.89 19.45
CA ARG A 366 17.14 -24.09 20.17
C ARG A 366 15.82 -23.88 20.92
N ASP A 367 15.30 -22.65 20.94
CA ASP A 367 14.01 -22.35 21.56
C ASP A 367 12.87 -22.98 20.75
N PRO A 368 12.06 -23.90 21.33
CA PRO A 368 10.98 -24.57 20.63
C PRO A 368 9.93 -23.62 20.04
N GLN A 369 9.63 -22.51 20.72
CA GLN A 369 8.66 -21.52 20.25
C GLN A 369 9.21 -20.78 19.02
N LEU A 370 10.48 -20.38 19.04
CA LEU A 370 11.13 -19.77 17.87
C LEU A 370 11.19 -20.74 16.69
N GLN A 371 11.48 -22.02 16.94
CA GLN A 371 11.48 -23.05 15.89
C GLN A 371 10.09 -23.27 15.28
N GLN A 372 9.03 -23.25 16.10
CA GLN A 372 7.65 -23.34 15.63
C GLN A 372 7.32 -22.17 14.71
N TRP A 373 7.59 -20.94 15.14
CA TRP A 373 7.35 -19.73 14.33
C TRP A 373 8.16 -19.75 13.04
N ALA A 374 9.43 -20.13 13.11
CA ALA A 374 10.30 -20.24 11.93
C ALA A 374 9.76 -21.26 10.92
N LYS A 375 9.28 -22.41 11.40
CA LYS A 375 8.65 -23.44 10.56
C LYS A 375 7.38 -22.90 9.90
N ALA A 376 6.50 -22.25 10.66
CA ALA A 376 5.27 -21.66 10.12
C ALA A 376 5.58 -20.58 9.06
N LEU A 377 6.57 -19.73 9.32
CA LEU A 377 7.06 -18.74 8.37
C LEU A 377 7.61 -19.38 7.10
N LYS A 378 8.36 -20.47 7.20
CA LYS A 378 8.88 -21.19 6.02
C LYS A 378 7.78 -21.86 5.17
N THR A 379 6.66 -22.22 5.76
CA THR A 379 5.58 -22.99 5.10
C THR A 379 4.33 -22.17 4.77
N GLY A 380 4.31 -20.87 5.03
CA GLY A 380 3.18 -20.00 4.71
C GLY A 380 2.98 -19.77 3.20
N PRO A 381 1.86 -19.14 2.80
CA PRO A 381 1.47 -18.99 1.39
C PRO A 381 2.43 -18.10 0.60
N TRP A 382 3.12 -17.16 1.25
CA TRP A 382 4.17 -16.33 0.64
C TRP A 382 5.35 -17.13 0.10
N ALA A 383 5.66 -18.28 0.69
CA ALA A 383 6.73 -19.13 0.22
C ALA A 383 6.38 -19.88 -1.08
N ARG A 384 5.09 -20.04 -1.40
CA ARG A 384 4.59 -20.91 -2.50
C ARG A 384 3.81 -20.18 -3.60
N TYR A 385 3.64 -18.86 -3.46
CA TYR A 385 2.80 -18.09 -4.36
C TYR A 385 3.35 -18.00 -5.78
N GLY A 386 2.48 -18.29 -6.76
CA GLY A 386 2.76 -18.15 -8.20
C GLY A 386 3.65 -19.23 -8.83
N TYR A 387 4.27 -20.10 -8.03
CA TYR A 387 5.17 -21.15 -8.51
C TYR A 387 5.04 -22.42 -7.66
N PRO A 388 4.96 -23.62 -8.25
CA PRO A 388 4.83 -24.87 -7.50
C PRO A 388 6.06 -25.23 -6.62
N TRP A 389 7.16 -24.46 -6.67
CA TRP A 389 8.45 -24.78 -6.03
C TRP A 389 8.89 -23.70 -5.03
N GLY A 390 8.42 -23.78 -3.78
CA GLY A 390 8.61 -22.69 -2.80
C GLY A 390 10.06 -22.39 -2.35
N GLN A 391 10.99 -23.34 -2.46
CA GLN A 391 12.40 -23.13 -2.09
C GLN A 391 13.09 -22.08 -2.98
N PHE A 392 12.64 -21.90 -4.22
CA PHE A 392 13.21 -20.93 -5.16
C PHE A 392 13.12 -19.49 -4.64
N ARG A 393 12.03 -19.15 -3.94
CA ARG A 393 11.73 -17.79 -3.48
C ARG A 393 12.60 -17.36 -2.30
N TRP A 394 12.83 -18.25 -1.34
CA TRP A 394 13.75 -17.98 -0.23
C TRP A 394 15.20 -17.83 -0.71
N ASN A 395 15.61 -18.63 -1.70
CA ASN A 395 16.95 -18.50 -2.30
C ASN A 395 17.10 -17.18 -3.08
N GLU A 396 16.05 -16.74 -3.77
CA GLU A 396 16.04 -15.44 -4.45
C GLU A 396 16.18 -14.28 -3.45
N VAL A 397 15.39 -14.29 -2.37
CA VAL A 397 15.46 -13.27 -1.29
C VAL A 397 16.84 -13.28 -0.64
N ARG A 398 17.41 -14.46 -0.36
CA ARG A 398 18.78 -14.59 0.13
C ARG A 398 19.78 -13.93 -0.83
N SER A 399 19.69 -14.25 -2.13
CA SER A 399 20.59 -13.68 -3.14
C SER A 399 20.47 -12.16 -3.24
N LEU A 400 19.26 -11.61 -3.11
CA LEU A 400 19.04 -10.16 -3.08
C LEU A 400 19.66 -9.53 -1.82
N ARG A 401 19.44 -10.13 -0.64
CA ARG A 401 20.04 -9.66 0.63
C ARG A 401 21.56 -9.63 0.56
N GLU A 402 22.17 -10.68 0.04
CA GLU A 402 23.63 -10.77 -0.14
C GLU A 402 24.14 -9.76 -1.16
N ARG A 403 23.49 -9.67 -2.33
CA ARG A 403 23.89 -8.77 -3.43
C ARG A 403 23.87 -7.30 -3.01
N TYR A 404 22.87 -6.89 -2.24
CA TYR A 404 22.66 -5.49 -1.86
C TYR A 404 23.07 -5.20 -0.42
N GLY A 405 23.67 -6.16 0.30
CA GLY A 405 24.10 -6.01 1.69
C GLY A 405 22.97 -5.62 2.65
N LEU A 406 21.76 -6.12 2.41
CA LEU A 406 20.57 -5.94 3.26
C LEU A 406 20.29 -7.19 4.11
N THR A 407 21.32 -7.73 4.74
CA THR A 407 21.21 -8.98 5.49
C THR A 407 20.36 -8.84 6.76
N ARG A 408 20.25 -7.63 7.31
CA ARG A 408 19.49 -7.29 8.54
C ARG A 408 18.08 -6.73 8.28
N LEU A 409 17.56 -6.85 7.05
CA LEU A 409 16.17 -6.50 6.73
C LEU A 409 15.20 -7.37 7.55
N GLY A 410 14.28 -6.77 8.28
CA GLY A 410 13.35 -7.46 9.18
C GLY A 410 14.02 -8.10 10.42
N GLY A 411 15.27 -7.76 10.73
CA GLY A 411 16.01 -8.28 11.86
C GLY A 411 17.31 -9.01 11.49
N ASP A 412 18.14 -9.26 12.49
CA ASP A 412 19.37 -10.00 12.38
C ASP A 412 19.14 -11.52 12.51
N LEU A 413 19.80 -12.31 11.67
CA LEU A 413 19.69 -13.78 11.71
C LEU A 413 20.22 -14.36 13.03
N ASN A 414 21.24 -13.74 13.60
CA ASN A 414 21.91 -14.21 14.81
C ASN A 414 21.30 -13.64 16.10
N GLU A 415 20.37 -12.69 15.99
CA GLU A 415 19.73 -12.05 17.13
C GLU A 415 18.20 -12.19 17.07
N PRO A 416 17.64 -13.33 17.55
CA PRO A 416 16.22 -13.62 17.45
C PRO A 416 15.30 -12.51 17.98
N GLN A 417 15.70 -11.81 19.04
CA GLN A 417 14.95 -10.71 19.62
C GLN A 417 14.73 -9.53 18.66
N THR A 418 15.55 -9.39 17.62
CA THR A 418 15.45 -8.30 16.63
C THR A 418 14.52 -8.63 15.46
N GLN A 419 13.98 -9.84 15.38
CA GLN A 419 13.34 -10.35 14.17
C GLN A 419 11.84 -10.03 14.12
N GLN A 420 11.41 -9.42 13.01
CA GLN A 420 10.01 -9.20 12.67
C GLN A 420 9.35 -10.53 12.26
N ARG A 421 8.19 -10.82 12.86
CA ARG A 421 7.46 -12.09 12.64
C ARG A 421 6.05 -11.88 12.10
N LEU A 422 5.45 -10.73 12.38
CA LEU A 422 4.09 -10.36 12.05
C LEU A 422 4.10 -9.05 11.24
N PRO A 423 3.02 -8.74 10.50
CA PRO A 423 2.93 -7.51 9.72
C PRO A 423 2.76 -6.26 10.61
N PHE A 424 2.38 -6.44 11.87
CA PHE A 424 2.37 -5.44 12.93
C PHE A 424 3.31 -5.87 14.06
N PHE A 425 3.83 -4.92 14.83
CA PHE A 425 4.82 -5.21 15.86
C PHE A 425 4.95 -4.11 16.93
N GLU A 426 5.51 -4.50 18.08
CA GLU A 426 5.96 -3.60 19.15
C GLU A 426 7.49 -3.52 19.10
N LEU A 427 8.05 -2.31 18.99
CA LEU A 427 9.46 -2.06 19.31
C LEU A 427 9.59 -1.69 20.78
N SER A 428 10.23 -2.57 21.53
CA SER A 428 10.44 -2.45 22.98
C SER A 428 11.89 -2.10 23.30
N PHE A 429 12.06 -1.10 24.17
CA PHE A 429 13.36 -0.53 24.55
C PHE A 429 13.62 -0.61 26.06
N ASP A 430 12.97 -1.54 26.75
CA ASP A 430 13.11 -1.70 28.21
C ASP A 430 14.60 -1.73 28.60
N PRO A 431 15.04 -0.89 29.56
CA PRO A 431 14.23 -0.14 30.54
C PRO A 431 13.82 1.30 30.15
N VAL A 432 14.11 1.77 28.94
CA VAL A 432 13.79 3.14 28.49
C VAL A 432 12.26 3.36 28.47
N PRO A 433 11.73 4.50 28.99
CA PRO A 433 10.30 4.78 29.03
C PRO A 433 9.76 5.22 27.65
N PHE A 434 10.00 4.41 26.62
CA PHE A 434 9.54 4.63 25.26
C PHE A 434 9.05 3.32 24.64
N VAL A 435 7.97 3.39 23.87
CA VAL A 435 7.48 2.30 23.03
C VAL A 435 7.05 2.83 21.68
N LEU A 436 7.32 2.06 20.63
CA LEU A 436 6.76 2.29 19.30
C LEU A 436 5.89 1.09 18.91
N LEU A 437 4.64 1.36 18.52
CA LEU A 437 3.69 0.35 18.05
C LEU A 437 3.43 0.56 16.56
N ALA A 438 3.74 -0.43 15.73
CA ALA A 438 3.43 -0.41 14.31
C ALA A 438 2.16 -1.23 14.07
N VAL A 439 1.10 -0.58 13.60
CA VAL A 439 -0.25 -1.15 13.46
C VAL A 439 -0.61 -1.20 11.97
N ASP A 440 -0.95 -2.39 11.49
CA ASP A 440 -1.34 -2.65 10.11
C ASP A 440 -2.84 -2.43 9.96
N THR A 441 -3.21 -1.35 9.27
CA THR A 441 -4.61 -0.93 9.08
C THR A 441 -5.24 -1.45 7.77
N GLY A 442 -4.63 -2.41 7.09
CA GLY A 442 -5.22 -3.02 5.91
C GLY A 442 -5.21 -2.11 4.68
N CYS A 443 -6.26 -2.22 3.84
CA CYS A 443 -6.47 -1.36 2.67
C CYS A 443 -7.52 -0.26 2.87
N ILE A 444 -8.30 -0.34 3.95
CA ILE A 444 -9.47 0.52 4.20
C ILE A 444 -9.45 1.10 5.62
N GLY A 445 -8.27 1.15 6.24
CA GLY A 445 -8.12 1.66 7.59
C GLY A 445 -8.78 0.87 8.73
N ASN A 446 -8.98 -0.45 8.58
CA ASN A 446 -9.57 -1.32 9.62
C ASN A 446 -8.51 -2.19 10.32
N VAL A 447 -8.82 -2.60 11.55
CA VAL A 447 -7.99 -3.47 12.36
C VAL A 447 -8.83 -4.63 12.89
N ASP A 448 -8.34 -5.85 12.68
CA ASP A 448 -9.03 -7.05 13.13
C ASP A 448 -9.08 -7.14 14.67
N PRO A 449 -10.05 -7.90 15.25
CA PRO A 449 -10.21 -7.98 16.69
C PRO A 449 -8.98 -8.45 17.47
N ILE A 450 -8.12 -9.30 16.87
CA ILE A 450 -6.94 -9.84 17.55
C ILE A 450 -5.86 -8.76 17.64
N GLN A 451 -5.61 -8.05 16.55
CA GLN A 451 -4.67 -6.93 16.53
C GLN A 451 -5.19 -5.78 17.41
N LEU A 452 -6.49 -5.51 17.44
CA LEU A 452 -7.08 -4.50 18.32
C LEU A 452 -6.87 -4.84 19.81
N GLU A 453 -7.12 -6.09 20.20
CA GLU A 453 -6.90 -6.56 21.59
C GLU A 453 -5.41 -6.51 21.97
N TRP A 454 -4.52 -6.87 21.04
CA TRP A 454 -3.07 -6.72 21.20
C TRP A 454 -2.67 -5.25 21.41
N LEU A 455 -3.16 -4.36 20.55
CA LEU A 455 -2.87 -2.93 20.60
C LEU A 455 -3.32 -2.32 21.92
N GLU A 456 -4.57 -2.57 22.34
CA GLU A 456 -5.10 -2.11 23.62
C GLU A 456 -4.25 -2.63 24.80
N SER A 457 -3.84 -3.89 24.76
CA SER A 457 -2.99 -4.49 25.81
C SER A 457 -1.63 -3.80 25.89
N CYS A 458 -1.00 -3.50 24.75
CA CYS A 458 0.28 -2.79 24.68
C CYS A 458 0.14 -1.34 25.15
N LEU A 459 -0.91 -0.63 24.72
CA LEU A 459 -1.18 0.75 25.12
C LEU A 459 -1.43 0.85 26.63
N LEU A 460 -2.28 -0.01 27.19
CA LEU A 460 -2.55 -0.07 28.63
C LEU A 460 -1.26 -0.31 29.42
N ALA A 461 -0.41 -1.25 28.98
CA ALA A 461 0.86 -1.52 29.64
C ALA A 461 1.81 -0.31 29.58
N ALA A 462 1.93 0.33 28.42
CA ALA A 462 2.79 1.50 28.24
C ALA A 462 2.31 2.72 29.04
N PHE A 463 1.00 2.94 29.06
CA PHE A 463 0.33 3.98 29.84
C PHE A 463 0.57 3.81 31.34
N ASN A 464 0.37 2.60 31.87
CA ASN A 464 0.63 2.29 33.27
C ASN A 464 2.12 2.40 33.64
N GLN A 465 3.01 2.13 32.69
CA GLN A 465 4.46 2.30 32.85
C GLN A 465 4.94 3.73 32.59
N GLN A 466 4.01 4.67 32.32
CA GLN A 466 4.31 6.06 32.01
C GLN A 466 5.36 6.22 30.89
N LYS A 467 5.20 5.44 29.82
CA LYS A 467 6.06 5.53 28.64
C LYS A 467 5.60 6.66 27.73
N ILE A 468 6.54 7.24 26.98
CA ILE A 468 6.22 7.95 25.75
C ILE A 468 5.72 6.91 24.74
N ILE A 469 4.53 7.13 24.19
CA ILE A 469 3.86 6.21 23.27
C ILE A 469 3.85 6.82 21.86
N ALA A 470 4.53 6.15 20.93
CA ALA A 470 4.46 6.45 19.49
C ALA A 470 3.75 5.32 18.74
N VAL A 471 2.87 5.66 17.81
CA VAL A 471 2.15 4.71 16.98
C VAL A 471 2.38 5.05 15.51
N VAL A 472 2.75 4.05 14.72
CA VAL A 472 2.86 4.13 13.26
C VAL A 472 1.70 3.33 12.68
N LEU A 473 0.87 4.00 11.87
CA LEU A 473 -0.26 3.47 11.14
C LEU A 473 0.10 3.40 9.65
N SER A 474 -0.62 2.59 8.88
CA SER A 474 -0.54 2.67 7.42
C SER A 474 -1.15 3.99 6.92
N GLU A 475 -2.40 4.27 7.33
CA GLU A 475 -3.13 5.48 6.95
C GLU A 475 -3.17 6.52 8.11
N PRO A 476 -3.21 7.83 7.81
CA PRO A 476 -3.17 8.89 8.80
C PRO A 476 -4.56 9.20 9.39
N LEU A 477 -4.62 9.51 10.71
CA LEU A 477 -5.88 9.91 11.39
C LEU A 477 -6.32 11.33 11.06
N TYR A 478 -5.37 12.23 10.78
CA TYR A 478 -5.62 13.59 10.30
C TYR A 478 -4.86 13.80 9.01
N VAL A 479 -5.56 14.22 7.97
CA VAL A 479 -5.01 14.39 6.63
C VAL A 479 -5.82 15.38 5.82
N ASN A 480 -5.17 16.16 4.97
CA ASN A 480 -5.80 17.14 4.09
C ASN A 480 -6.68 18.16 4.82
N GLY A 481 -6.30 18.53 6.04
CA GLY A 481 -7.00 19.49 6.89
C GLY A 481 -8.24 18.92 7.59
N ALA A 482 -8.39 17.60 7.67
CA ALA A 482 -9.55 16.97 8.30
C ALA A 482 -9.22 15.64 9.00
N PHE A 483 -10.07 15.26 9.95
CA PHE A 483 -10.12 13.92 10.53
C PHE A 483 -10.58 12.90 9.48
N ALA A 484 -9.90 11.74 9.42
CA ALA A 484 -10.28 10.63 8.56
C ALA A 484 -11.51 9.88 9.12
N ASP A 485 -12.68 10.49 9.02
CA ASP A 485 -13.91 10.02 9.71
C ASP A 485 -14.56 8.81 9.04
N HIS A 486 -14.05 7.62 9.37
CA HIS A 486 -14.72 6.34 9.10
C HIS A 486 -14.58 5.40 10.31
N PRO A 487 -15.42 4.36 10.43
CA PRO A 487 -15.55 3.58 11.67
C PRO A 487 -14.24 3.01 12.24
N GLY A 488 -13.38 2.46 11.39
CA GLY A 488 -12.08 1.90 11.79
C GLY A 488 -11.12 2.95 12.36
N MET A 489 -10.95 4.08 11.67
CA MET A 489 -10.09 5.18 12.14
C MET A 489 -10.66 5.88 13.37
N ARG A 490 -11.98 5.98 13.47
CA ARG A 490 -12.66 6.47 14.67
C ARG A 490 -12.35 5.59 15.89
N GLN A 491 -12.51 4.27 15.76
CA GLN A 491 -12.18 3.31 16.82
C GLN A 491 -10.70 3.40 17.24
N LEU A 492 -9.78 3.50 16.26
CA LEU A 492 -8.36 3.67 16.55
C LEU A 492 -8.09 4.99 17.26
N TYR A 493 -8.63 6.11 16.78
CA TYR A 493 -8.45 7.42 17.39
C TYR A 493 -8.92 7.43 18.85
N GLU A 494 -10.11 6.92 19.13
CA GLU A 494 -10.67 6.78 20.47
C GLU A 494 -9.76 5.95 21.39
N LEU A 495 -9.24 4.82 20.90
CA LEU A 495 -8.33 3.97 21.65
C LEU A 495 -7.01 4.69 21.97
N LEU A 496 -6.41 5.36 20.99
CA LEU A 496 -5.16 6.12 21.17
C LEU A 496 -5.34 7.31 22.12
N ARG A 497 -6.49 7.99 22.02
CA ARG A 497 -6.90 9.11 22.89
C ARG A 497 -7.10 8.65 24.33
N ARG A 498 -7.73 7.48 24.53
CA ARG A 498 -7.95 6.86 25.85
C ARG A 498 -6.65 6.60 26.60
N TYR A 499 -5.61 6.19 25.90
CA TYR A 499 -4.30 5.87 26.49
C TYR A 499 -3.26 6.98 26.32
N GLU A 500 -3.70 8.23 26.08
CA GLU A 500 -2.84 9.41 26.08
C GLU A 500 -1.62 9.24 25.15
N THR A 501 -1.86 8.74 23.94
CA THR A 501 -0.80 8.54 22.93
C THR A 501 -0.16 9.88 22.57
N HIS A 502 1.17 9.91 22.45
CA HIS A 502 1.92 11.16 22.27
C HIS A 502 2.16 11.46 20.80
N VAL A 503 2.45 10.44 20.00
CA VAL A 503 2.80 10.56 18.59
C VAL A 503 2.04 9.52 17.77
N VAL A 504 1.43 9.97 16.67
CA VAL A 504 0.80 9.12 15.66
C VAL A 504 1.37 9.50 14.30
N ILE A 505 1.80 8.52 13.51
CA ILE A 505 2.39 8.72 12.18
C ILE A 505 1.61 7.85 11.20
N GLY A 506 1.19 8.39 10.06
CA GLY A 506 0.58 7.64 8.96
C GLY A 506 1.20 8.02 7.61
N GLY A 507 1.13 7.13 6.62
CA GLY A 507 1.56 7.35 5.24
C GLY A 507 0.38 7.56 4.30
N ASP A 508 0.37 6.87 3.15
CA ASP A 508 -0.66 6.83 2.09
C ASP A 508 -0.83 8.15 1.32
N THR A 509 -0.95 9.26 2.04
CA THR A 509 -0.90 10.58 1.42
C THR A 509 0.55 11.00 1.22
N HIS A 510 0.94 11.17 -0.05
CA HIS A 510 2.29 11.45 -0.51
C HIS A 510 2.71 12.91 -0.30
N ALA A 511 2.72 13.30 0.97
CA ALA A 511 3.11 14.59 1.49
C ALA A 511 3.55 14.45 2.96
N TYR A 512 4.09 15.53 3.49
CA TYR A 512 4.26 15.78 4.91
C TYR A 512 3.17 16.73 5.42
N GLN A 513 2.57 16.40 6.55
CA GLN A 513 1.64 17.27 7.26
C GLN A 513 1.81 17.03 8.77
N HIS A 514 1.81 18.08 9.58
CA HIS A 514 1.88 17.97 11.03
C HIS A 514 0.65 18.61 11.67
N TYR A 515 -0.09 17.83 12.46
CA TYR A 515 -1.20 18.28 13.27
C TYR A 515 -0.90 18.13 14.76
N GLU A 516 -1.38 19.08 15.55
CA GLU A 516 -1.37 19.02 17.00
C GLU A 516 -2.80 18.93 17.51
N SER A 517 -3.17 17.79 18.07
CA SER A 517 -4.46 17.58 18.73
C SER A 517 -4.32 17.84 20.23
N ARG A 518 -5.16 18.73 20.75
CA ARG A 518 -5.24 19.05 22.18
C ARG A 518 -6.60 18.62 22.69
N TYR A 519 -6.61 17.83 23.74
CA TYR A 519 -7.84 17.30 24.30
C TYR A 519 -7.74 17.10 25.80
N ILE A 520 -8.90 17.07 26.45
CA ILE A 520 -9.02 16.71 27.86
C ILE A 520 -9.13 15.19 27.97
N THR A 521 -8.23 14.59 28.74
CA THR A 521 -8.19 13.15 29.00
C THR A 521 -9.35 12.73 29.89
N LEU A 522 -9.57 11.42 29.99
CA LEU A 522 -10.52 10.86 30.98
C LEU A 522 -10.14 11.21 32.43
N ARG A 523 -8.88 11.62 32.67
CA ARG A 523 -8.39 12.07 33.98
C ARG A 523 -8.61 13.57 34.22
N GLY A 524 -9.23 14.29 33.28
CA GLY A 524 -9.46 15.73 33.37
C GLY A 524 -8.21 16.58 33.13
N THR A 525 -7.10 15.98 32.66
CA THR A 525 -5.87 16.69 32.32
C THR A 525 -5.85 17.06 30.86
N GLN A 526 -5.15 18.15 30.51
CA GLN A 526 -4.89 18.47 29.11
C GLN A 526 -3.77 17.57 28.58
N HIS A 527 -3.99 16.94 27.43
CA HIS A 527 -3.00 16.16 26.71
C HIS A 527 -2.79 16.72 25.30
N ILE A 528 -1.58 16.55 24.77
CA ILE A 528 -1.20 16.95 23.42
C ILE A 528 -0.72 15.71 22.66
N ALA A 529 -1.37 15.41 21.55
CA ALA A 529 -0.97 14.38 20.61
C ALA A 529 -0.49 15.00 19.29
N HIS A 530 0.67 14.56 18.81
CA HIS A 530 1.22 14.98 17.51
C HIS A 530 0.85 13.94 16.45
N HIS A 531 0.14 14.36 15.41
CA HIS A 531 -0.21 13.51 14.27
C HIS A 531 0.58 13.94 13.04
N PHE A 532 1.29 13.01 12.41
CA PHE A 532 2.08 13.24 11.22
C PHE A 532 1.54 12.45 10.04
N VAL A 533 1.32 13.12 8.92
CA VAL A 533 1.30 12.50 7.59
C VAL A 533 2.75 12.49 7.10
N ASN A 534 3.28 11.32 6.76
CA ASN A 534 4.67 11.10 6.41
C ASN A 534 4.83 10.22 5.16
N GLY A 535 3.97 10.40 4.15
CA GLY A 535 4.06 9.67 2.88
C GLY A 535 4.90 10.35 1.80
N GLY A 536 5.57 11.46 2.12
CA GLY A 536 6.44 12.16 1.18
C GLY A 536 7.79 11.48 0.91
N GLY A 537 7.96 10.18 1.18
CA GLY A 537 9.26 9.51 1.12
C GLY A 537 9.80 9.23 -0.28
N GLY A 538 8.99 9.40 -1.32
CA GLY A 538 9.46 9.35 -2.71
C GLY A 538 8.47 8.85 -3.75
N ALA A 539 7.30 8.35 -3.32
CA ALA A 539 6.17 8.15 -4.21
C ALA A 539 5.72 9.46 -4.88
N TYR A 540 4.90 9.33 -5.91
CA TYR A 540 4.37 10.48 -6.65
C TYR A 540 3.62 11.44 -5.71
N LEU A 541 3.80 12.74 -5.83
CA LEU A 541 3.23 13.67 -4.83
C LEU A 541 1.70 13.67 -4.82
N SER A 542 1.08 13.87 -3.66
CA SER A 542 -0.36 14.10 -3.56
C SER A 542 -0.72 15.56 -3.88
N LYS A 543 -2.01 15.82 -4.06
CA LYS A 543 -2.54 17.18 -4.20
C LYS A 543 -2.09 18.07 -3.02
N PRO A 544 -1.67 19.33 -3.27
CA PRO A 544 -1.33 20.26 -2.19
C PRO A 544 -2.56 20.57 -1.34
N VAL A 545 -2.42 20.40 -0.02
CA VAL A 545 -3.49 20.69 0.96
C VAL A 545 -3.77 22.19 1.05
N ASP A 546 -2.73 23.00 0.97
CA ASP A 546 -2.77 24.47 1.05
C ASP A 546 -3.31 25.16 -0.21
N LEU A 547 -3.84 24.42 -1.20
CA LEU A 547 -4.61 25.04 -2.30
C LEU A 547 -5.87 25.75 -1.79
N HIS A 548 -6.44 25.26 -0.70
CA HIS A 548 -7.69 25.75 -0.12
C HIS A 548 -7.48 26.47 1.22
N TRP A 549 -6.22 26.60 1.66
CA TRP A 549 -5.85 27.16 2.95
C TRP A 549 -4.77 28.23 2.79
N HIS A 550 -5.02 29.43 3.29
CA HIS A 550 -4.09 30.55 3.21
C HIS A 550 -3.19 30.63 4.44
N THR A 551 -2.14 29.83 4.55
CA THR A 551 -1.07 30.21 5.49
C THR A 551 0.32 29.75 5.03
N PRO A 552 1.16 30.68 4.55
CA PRO A 552 2.59 30.46 4.36
C PRO A 552 3.39 30.37 5.68
N SER A 553 2.78 30.66 6.84
CA SER A 553 3.39 30.50 8.15
C SER A 553 2.34 30.55 9.27
N GLY A 554 2.41 29.60 10.22
CA GLY A 554 1.62 29.61 11.45
C GLY A 554 0.64 28.45 11.62
N MET A 555 0.29 28.20 12.89
CA MET A 555 -0.73 27.24 13.29
C MET A 555 -2.11 27.65 12.74
N THR A 556 -2.75 26.78 11.97
CA THR A 556 -4.13 26.99 11.55
C THR A 556 -5.08 26.09 12.32
N PRO A 557 -6.03 26.63 13.11
CA PRO A 557 -7.03 25.82 13.76
C PRO A 557 -7.95 25.19 12.72
N LEU A 558 -8.19 23.89 12.83
CA LEU A 558 -9.20 23.22 12.03
C LEU A 558 -10.59 23.60 12.53
N GLU A 559 -11.54 23.76 11.60
CA GLU A 559 -12.95 23.98 11.97
C GLU A 559 -13.51 22.75 12.69
N SER A 560 -14.50 22.96 13.56
CA SER A 560 -15.11 21.91 14.40
C SER A 560 -15.66 20.71 13.62
N ARG A 561 -16.03 20.90 12.35
CA ARG A 561 -16.53 19.83 11.46
C ARG A 561 -15.42 18.95 10.86
N PHE A 562 -14.17 19.38 10.98
CA PHE A 562 -12.99 18.70 10.45
C PHE A 562 -12.15 18.05 11.55
N VAL A 563 -12.62 18.09 12.79
CA VAL A 563 -11.95 17.45 13.93
C VAL A 563 -12.79 16.30 14.44
N TYR A 564 -12.15 15.36 15.14
CA TYR A 564 -12.88 14.30 15.83
C TYR A 564 -13.93 14.90 16.78
N ARG A 565 -15.14 14.35 16.71
CA ARG A 565 -16.25 14.67 17.60
C ARG A 565 -16.78 13.39 18.22
N ASP A 566 -16.81 13.37 19.54
CA ASP A 566 -17.59 12.39 20.29
C ASP A 566 -19.03 12.91 20.34
N ASP A 567 -19.91 12.30 19.54
CA ASP A 567 -21.31 12.71 19.45
C ASP A 567 -22.09 12.39 20.73
N ASP A 568 -21.62 11.42 21.52
CA ASP A 568 -22.26 11.03 22.78
C ASP A 568 -21.87 11.96 23.94
N GLN A 569 -20.65 12.52 23.90
CA GLN A 569 -20.09 13.31 25.02
C GLN A 569 -19.98 14.83 24.74
N GLU A 570 -20.39 15.30 23.56
CA GLU A 570 -20.18 16.68 23.08
C GLU A 570 -18.70 17.15 23.15
N ILE A 571 -17.75 16.22 23.15
CA ILE A 571 -16.32 16.55 23.19
C ILE A 571 -15.83 16.85 21.78
N VAL A 572 -15.22 18.03 21.62
CA VAL A 572 -14.56 18.46 20.39
C VAL A 572 -13.10 18.72 20.71
N ASP A 573 -12.21 17.94 20.10
CA ASP A 573 -10.78 18.14 20.25
C ASP A 573 -10.34 19.43 19.52
N GLN A 574 -9.32 20.12 20.03
CA GLN A 574 -8.74 21.29 19.36
C GLN A 574 -7.56 20.86 18.52
N VAL A 575 -7.67 20.97 17.19
CA VAL A 575 -6.64 20.50 16.27
C VAL A 575 -6.05 21.68 15.49
N MET A 576 -4.72 21.78 15.50
CA MET A 576 -3.98 22.80 14.75
C MET A 576 -3.15 22.13 13.66
N LEU A 577 -3.31 22.56 12.40
CA LEU A 577 -2.36 22.26 11.33
C LEU A 577 -1.13 23.17 11.50
N ARG A 578 0.03 22.57 11.74
CA ARG A 578 1.29 23.24 12.10
C ARG A 578 2.17 23.48 10.88
N GLU A 579 2.35 22.45 10.06
CA GLU A 579 3.32 22.44 8.97
C GLU A 579 2.83 21.54 7.84
N VAL A 580 3.14 21.91 6.59
CA VAL A 580 2.84 21.15 5.38
C VAL A 580 4.02 21.20 4.41
N PHE A 581 4.31 20.08 3.76
CA PHE A 581 5.28 20.01 2.69
C PHE A 581 4.92 18.89 1.70
N PRO A 582 5.06 19.09 0.37
CA PRO A 582 5.34 20.38 -0.27
C PRO A 582 4.13 21.31 -0.23
N THR A 583 4.39 22.62 -0.23
CA THR A 583 3.35 23.64 -0.39
C THR A 583 2.86 23.68 -1.83
N ALA A 584 1.66 24.23 -2.05
CA ALA A 584 1.12 24.52 -3.36
C ALA A 584 2.13 25.35 -4.16
N GLN A 585 2.74 26.37 -3.56
CA GLN A 585 3.76 27.19 -4.20
C GLN A 585 4.97 26.36 -4.68
N GLN A 586 5.49 25.45 -3.85
CA GLN A 586 6.59 24.56 -4.24
C GLN A 586 6.20 23.61 -5.38
N LEU A 587 4.99 23.05 -5.34
CA LEU A 587 4.44 22.22 -6.41
C LEU A 587 4.23 23.02 -7.70
N ARG A 588 3.72 24.25 -7.63
CA ARG A 588 3.59 25.17 -8.78
C ARG A 588 4.96 25.50 -9.36
N ALA A 589 5.95 25.79 -8.51
CA ALA A 589 7.32 26.08 -8.96
C ALA A 589 7.93 24.89 -9.69
N LYS A 590 7.70 23.66 -9.20
CA LYS A 590 8.11 22.43 -9.89
C LYS A 590 7.36 22.24 -11.23
N PHE A 591 6.07 22.57 -11.29
CA PHE A 591 5.27 22.52 -12.52
C PHE A 591 5.76 23.53 -13.57
N ASN A 592 6.02 24.77 -13.15
CA ASN A 592 6.23 25.94 -14.02
C ASN A 592 7.71 26.24 -14.32
N GLY A 593 8.65 25.84 -13.47
CA GLY A 593 10.10 26.13 -13.59
C GLY A 593 10.78 25.59 -14.86
N LYS A 594 10.03 24.97 -15.79
CA LYS A 594 10.51 24.53 -17.11
C LYS A 594 9.78 25.12 -18.30
N ILE A 595 8.91 26.12 -18.12
CA ILE A 595 8.35 26.88 -19.25
C ILE A 595 9.44 27.77 -19.88
N GLU A 596 10.46 28.17 -19.11
CA GLU A 596 11.51 29.08 -19.57
C GLU A 596 12.62 28.44 -20.44
N VAL A 597 12.73 27.10 -20.51
CA VAL A 597 13.91 26.45 -21.12
C VAL A 597 13.64 25.70 -22.45
N GLU A 598 12.38 25.48 -22.86
CA GLU A 598 12.07 24.82 -24.15
C GLU A 598 11.02 25.59 -24.96
N ASN A 599 11.46 26.62 -25.71
CA ASN A 599 10.66 27.35 -26.71
C ASN A 599 10.21 26.50 -27.93
N GLN A 600 10.31 25.16 -27.89
CA GLN A 600 10.16 24.29 -29.06
C GLN A 600 8.96 23.34 -29.04
N VAL A 601 8.08 23.36 -28.03
CA VAL A 601 6.91 22.46 -27.99
C VAL A 601 5.60 23.25 -28.12
N TRP A 602 4.99 23.21 -29.30
CA TRP A 602 3.79 24.01 -29.66
C TRP A 602 2.46 23.38 -29.20
N GLY A 603 1.50 24.24 -28.82
CA GLY A 603 0.08 23.93 -28.68
C GLY A 603 -0.35 23.27 -27.37
N LEU A 604 -0.21 21.94 -27.28
CA LEU A 604 -0.83 21.13 -26.22
C LEU A 604 -0.21 21.37 -24.83
N ARG A 605 1.12 21.51 -24.75
CA ARG A 605 1.83 21.73 -23.48
C ARG A 605 1.51 23.12 -22.89
N ARG A 606 1.38 24.15 -23.73
CA ARG A 606 0.97 25.50 -23.30
C ARG A 606 -0.49 25.53 -22.84
N TRP A 607 -1.38 24.78 -23.50
CA TRP A 607 -2.76 24.62 -23.04
C TRP A 607 -2.83 23.92 -21.67
N LEU A 608 -2.09 22.82 -21.47
CA LEU A 608 -2.02 22.11 -20.18
C LEU A 608 -1.48 23.00 -19.05
N VAL A 609 -0.44 23.79 -19.32
CA VAL A 609 0.07 24.78 -18.36
C VAL A 609 -0.99 25.82 -17.99
N GLY A 610 -1.77 26.29 -18.95
CA GLY A 610 -2.91 27.18 -18.65
C GLY A 610 -4.01 26.53 -17.81
N GLN A 611 -4.00 25.20 -17.68
CA GLN A 611 -4.91 24.43 -16.82
C GLN A 611 -4.25 23.99 -15.50
N GLU A 612 -3.04 24.48 -15.17
CA GLU A 612 -2.26 24.06 -13.99
C GLU A 612 -3.09 24.04 -12.69
N PRO A 613 -3.87 25.08 -12.32
CA PRO A 613 -4.68 25.04 -11.10
C PRO A 613 -5.67 23.87 -11.08
N ASN A 614 -6.29 23.56 -12.23
CA ASN A 614 -7.21 22.44 -12.37
C ASN A 614 -6.47 21.10 -12.29
N ILE A 615 -5.29 21.00 -12.93
CA ILE A 615 -4.45 19.79 -12.94
C ILE A 615 -3.98 19.45 -11.52
N LEU A 616 -3.44 20.42 -10.77
CA LEU A 616 -3.03 20.22 -9.39
C LEU A 616 -4.24 19.93 -8.48
N ASN A 617 -5.37 20.62 -8.66
CA ASN A 617 -6.56 20.42 -7.85
C ASN A 617 -7.21 19.05 -8.05
N LEU A 618 -7.07 18.46 -9.24
CA LEU A 618 -7.53 17.12 -9.57
C LEU A 618 -6.50 16.02 -9.20
N GLY A 619 -5.39 16.37 -8.55
CA GLY A 619 -4.39 15.39 -8.10
C GLY A 619 -3.52 14.82 -9.23
N TYR A 620 -3.46 15.47 -10.40
CA TYR A 620 -2.57 15.09 -11.49
C TYR A 620 -1.13 15.57 -11.25
N THR A 621 -0.70 15.61 -9.99
CA THR A 621 0.69 15.86 -9.57
C THR A 621 1.65 14.83 -10.17
N ASN A 622 1.18 13.65 -10.60
CA ASN A 622 1.97 12.66 -11.35
C ASN A 622 2.41 13.20 -12.73
N ALA A 623 1.72 14.21 -13.27
CA ALA A 623 2.14 14.90 -14.48
C ALA A 623 3.43 15.72 -14.28
N LEU A 624 3.87 15.96 -13.04
CA LEU A 624 5.04 16.81 -12.71
C LEU A 624 6.40 16.20 -13.06
N ASN A 625 6.48 14.96 -13.52
CA ASN A 625 7.75 14.23 -13.67
C ASN A 625 8.56 14.31 -12.36
N HIS A 626 8.05 13.61 -11.34
CA HIS A 626 8.51 13.63 -9.96
C HIS A 626 10.01 13.31 -9.81
N ASP A 627 10.59 12.51 -10.71
CA ASP A 627 12.04 12.21 -10.85
C ASP A 627 12.97 13.43 -11.02
N ARG A 628 12.44 14.61 -11.34
CA ARG A 628 13.25 15.79 -11.66
C ARG A 628 13.40 16.76 -10.49
N ALA A 629 14.58 17.39 -10.43
CA ALA A 629 14.86 18.48 -9.51
C ALA A 629 13.91 19.69 -9.73
N PRO A 630 13.45 20.35 -8.64
CA PRO A 630 13.67 19.95 -7.25
C PRO A 630 12.88 18.68 -6.92
N LEU A 631 13.52 17.66 -6.34
CA LEU A 631 12.84 16.53 -5.70
C LEU A 631 12.15 17.12 -4.47
N LEU A 632 10.88 16.80 -4.28
CA LEU A 632 10.10 17.24 -3.12
C LEU A 632 9.85 15.96 -2.32
N GLN A 633 10.61 15.75 -1.26
CA GLN A 633 10.56 14.55 -0.43
C GLN A 633 10.70 14.94 1.04
N SER A 634 10.17 14.10 1.92
CA SER A 634 10.22 14.28 3.36
C SER A 634 10.48 12.97 4.10
N LEU A 635 11.08 13.07 5.29
CA LEU A 635 11.13 11.98 6.26
C LEU A 635 11.09 12.51 7.69
N LEU A 636 10.88 11.61 8.65
CA LEU A 636 10.97 11.91 10.08
C LEU A 636 12.13 11.15 10.72
N THR A 637 12.90 11.85 11.56
CA THR A 637 13.92 11.25 12.41
C THR A 637 13.56 11.41 13.87
N PHE A 638 13.79 10.37 14.65
CA PHE A 638 13.47 10.28 16.07
C PHE A 638 14.74 9.99 16.84
N ASN A 639 15.03 10.81 17.83
CA ASN A 639 16.13 10.62 18.75
C ASN A 639 15.58 10.44 20.16
N VAL A 640 16.00 9.38 20.83
CA VAL A 640 15.62 9.09 22.22
C VAL A 640 16.87 9.14 23.06
N ASP A 641 16.89 10.04 24.03
CA ASP A 641 18.03 10.26 24.91
C ASP A 641 17.61 10.68 26.33
N GLU A 642 18.52 10.54 27.28
CA GLU A 642 18.32 10.99 28.65
C GLU A 642 18.89 12.40 28.82
N THR A 643 18.07 13.32 29.32
CA THR A 643 18.42 14.71 29.59
C THR A 643 18.41 14.99 31.10
N LEU A 644 18.82 16.20 31.51
CA LEU A 644 18.70 16.63 32.92
C LEU A 644 17.25 16.60 33.44
N ASN A 645 16.26 16.70 32.56
CA ASN A 645 14.84 16.71 32.89
C ASN A 645 14.18 15.33 32.67
N GLY A 646 14.98 14.27 32.52
CA GLY A 646 14.51 12.92 32.24
C GLY A 646 14.64 12.53 30.76
N TRP A 647 14.03 11.38 30.42
CA TRP A 647 14.04 10.85 29.06
C TRP A 647 13.27 11.75 28.10
N ARG A 648 13.82 11.95 26.91
CA ARG A 648 13.27 12.79 25.86
C ARG A 648 13.16 12.02 24.56
N LEU A 649 12.05 12.21 23.86
CA LEU A 649 11.87 11.91 22.44
C LEU A 649 11.95 13.21 21.65
N ARG A 650 12.95 13.34 20.79
CA ARG A 650 13.10 14.44 19.84
C ARG A 650 12.72 13.98 18.44
N ILE A 651 11.77 14.66 17.81
CA ILE A 651 11.28 14.38 16.46
C ILE A 651 11.79 15.50 15.55
N THR A 652 12.41 15.16 14.43
CA THR A 652 12.96 16.13 13.47
C THR A 652 12.41 15.81 12.08
N PRO A 653 11.54 16.66 11.52
CA PRO A 653 11.17 16.58 10.11
C PRO A 653 12.34 16.99 9.22
N TRP A 654 12.43 16.39 8.05
CA TRP A 654 13.43 16.74 7.03
C TRP A 654 12.73 16.95 5.70
N PHE A 655 13.03 18.06 5.01
CA PHE A 655 12.48 18.37 3.69
C PHE A 655 13.58 18.58 2.68
N THR A 656 13.33 18.20 1.43
CA THR A 656 14.23 18.55 0.35
C THR A 656 14.09 20.02 -0.04
N THR A 657 15.22 20.71 -0.15
CA THR A 657 15.27 22.12 -0.51
C THR A 657 16.20 22.37 -1.68
N GLY A 658 15.89 23.44 -2.43
CA GLY A 658 16.71 23.94 -3.54
C GLY A 658 16.80 22.99 -4.76
N PRO A 659 17.55 23.40 -5.79
CA PRO A 659 17.77 22.59 -6.99
C PRO A 659 18.72 21.41 -6.76
N GLU A 660 19.47 21.41 -5.67
CA GLU A 660 20.42 20.36 -5.29
C GLU A 660 19.77 19.21 -4.50
N ASN A 661 18.46 19.29 -4.20
CA ASN A 661 17.69 18.26 -3.50
C ASN A 661 18.28 17.87 -2.15
N LYS A 662 18.82 18.84 -1.41
CA LYS A 662 19.40 18.58 -0.09
C LYS A 662 18.29 18.43 0.94
N LEU A 663 18.34 17.37 1.74
CA LEU A 663 17.47 17.22 2.90
C LEU A 663 17.97 18.15 4.01
N GLU A 664 17.12 19.08 4.44
CA GLU A 664 17.40 20.01 5.52
C GLU A 664 16.46 19.74 6.71
N PRO A 665 16.99 19.73 7.94
CA PRO A 665 16.19 19.50 9.13
C PRO A 665 15.31 20.72 9.41
N GLN A 666 14.09 20.46 9.83
CA GLN A 666 13.13 21.46 10.28
C GLN A 666 13.17 21.61 11.80
N GLU A 667 12.34 22.51 12.33
CA GLU A 667 12.26 22.73 13.78
C GLU A 667 11.87 21.43 14.51
N PRO A 668 12.68 20.96 15.48
CA PRO A 668 12.39 19.71 16.16
C PRO A 668 11.29 19.87 17.22
N ILE A 669 10.58 18.76 17.47
CA ILE A 669 9.56 18.65 18.52
C ILE A 669 10.14 17.76 19.64
N ASP A 670 10.21 18.30 20.85
CA ASP A 670 10.70 17.58 22.03
C ASP A 670 9.51 17.16 22.93
N ILE A 671 9.45 15.87 23.25
CA ILE A 671 8.48 15.28 24.18
C ILE A 671 9.25 14.65 25.34
N LEU A 672 8.93 15.05 26.56
CA LEU A 672 9.54 14.49 27.77
C LEU A 672 8.73 13.30 28.28
N ALA A 673 9.42 12.30 28.83
CA ALA A 673 8.76 11.19 29.49
C ALA A 673 8.01 11.70 30.73
N PRO A 674 6.81 11.17 31.02
CA PRO A 674 6.07 11.54 32.21
C PRO A 674 6.86 11.25 33.49
N ASP A 675 6.72 12.12 34.49
CA ASP A 675 7.41 11.97 35.78
C ASP A 675 6.91 10.73 36.55
N ARG A 676 7.84 9.88 36.99
CA ARG A 676 7.54 8.59 37.66
C ARG A 676 6.97 8.73 39.07
N ALA A 677 6.91 9.95 39.60
CA ALA A 677 6.53 10.21 41.00
C ALA A 677 5.08 9.84 41.37
N ASN A 678 4.22 9.46 40.41
CA ASN A 678 2.82 9.11 40.64
C ASN A 678 2.45 7.74 40.00
N GLU A 679 3.02 6.65 40.51
CA GLU A 679 2.57 5.29 40.19
C GLU A 679 1.13 5.04 40.71
N ARG A 680 0.12 5.27 39.88
CA ARG A 680 -1.21 4.65 40.05
C ARG A 680 -1.46 3.71 38.89
N VAL A 681 -1.37 2.41 39.15
CA VAL A 681 -1.70 1.35 38.19
C VAL A 681 -3.19 1.39 37.91
N VAL A 682 -3.57 1.65 36.66
CA VAL A 682 -4.97 1.63 36.21
C VAL A 682 -5.28 0.25 35.64
N SER A 683 -6.34 -0.41 36.15
CA SER A 683 -6.83 -1.68 35.57
C SER A 683 -7.69 -1.43 34.34
N ARG A 684 -7.81 -2.43 33.46
CA ARG A 684 -8.66 -2.36 32.25
C ARG A 684 -10.11 -1.98 32.56
N ASP A 685 -10.61 -2.35 33.74
CA ASP A 685 -11.99 -2.11 34.19
C ASP A 685 -12.24 -0.71 34.77
N LEU A 686 -11.18 0.03 35.12
CA LEU A 686 -11.27 1.40 35.66
C LEU A 686 -11.18 2.48 34.58
N VAL A 687 -10.93 2.09 33.33
CA VAL A 687 -11.10 2.93 32.15
C VAL A 687 -12.43 2.52 31.52
N PRO A 688 -13.46 3.38 31.52
CA PRO A 688 -14.79 2.96 31.10
C PRO A 688 -14.78 2.34 29.70
N SER A 689 -15.38 1.15 29.56
CA SER A 689 -15.66 0.55 28.24
C SER A 689 -16.69 1.41 27.49
N PRO A 690 -16.75 1.32 26.14
CA PRO A 690 -17.76 2.04 25.35
C PRO A 690 -19.19 1.78 25.86
N ALA A 691 -19.49 0.58 26.36
CA ALA A 691 -20.81 0.20 26.86
C ALA A 691 -21.15 0.77 28.25
N SER A 692 -20.14 1.14 29.05
CA SER A 692 -20.32 1.67 30.42
C SER A 692 -20.32 3.20 30.49
N ILE A 693 -19.96 3.88 29.39
CA ILE A 693 -20.08 5.35 29.27
C ILE A 693 -21.50 5.75 28.85
N LEU A 694 -22.27 4.85 28.23
CA LEU A 694 -23.67 5.07 27.83
C LEU A 694 -24.69 5.15 29.00
N ALA A 695 -24.23 5.18 30.27
CA ALA A 695 -25.09 5.15 31.45
C ALA A 695 -24.77 6.22 32.52
N ILE A 696 -23.93 7.21 32.19
CA ILE A 696 -23.72 8.44 32.98
C ILE A 696 -23.94 9.61 32.04
#